data_AF-A0A923BI07-F1
#
_entry.id   AF-A0A923BI07-F1
#
_cell.length_a   1.000
_cell.length_b   1.000
_cell.length_c   1.000
_cell.angle_alpha   90.00
_cell.angle_beta   90.00
_cell.angle_gamma   90.00
#
_symmetry.space_group_name_H-M   'P 1'
#
loop_
_entity.id
_entity.type
_entity.pdbx_description
1 polymer ?
#
loop_
_entity_poly.entity_id
_entity_poly.type
_entity_poly.pdbx_seq_one_letter_code
_entity_poly.pdbx_strand_id
1 'polypeptide(L)'
;MNCDRRASLMRTGGCALALWVVIAGFVWTPSSSHADDVSAPAILQMYEARWNTIEDRMADIHHVGYGQMWLPPPQRADTGGFSVGYDVFDRFDLGKPRSETLYGTEAGLKASIAAARHAGVSVYTDFVPNHNGFGDSNDASFVAAGGYPGFALQLPGDQYGDFHNPSDGGDLQGQLAGLADIAQEKNHQFIRHPTTPGNPNNIPAGTIFNQPDPNNARLYADQALGGITLSDPALGATVTRYNFNAANPLAGDAAPENATGLLMRNAQWMVEVIGVDGFRIDAAKHFPEFVMDYLDQATFRANPRLNLDGSIKPTFMFSELLTDDKGFIQSYIRKDLPSPVSISPANTTVGGNRDALDFPLFFAMRNNLTGNGLQNNWHQIHNASQDMQDDGLRNGSQGVSFVDSHDNLPGGFPFLKNVAYAYTLLRPGNAIVYQNALEFGTGRDFPNDGKVDALGGFYGDTITKLVELRNSHGRGDLHERWIDEAFGDGNGNGQQESAIYVYERSKSAVVGLSNRNDSFVETRNGVQTNFAPGTVLVELTGNAADATVDPGNAIPEAIRVNGSGQINLSIPSNAGHGRGYVVYGVAPPQGTLSLTGVSSTLAGATPTAANNGTARLANIDVITGNTFAVQLNTTPVTLPAPAGEVNPVRDVHADGDAAMLMIDGGVNLNNLAGVDHTTPGSVVYGFEEFTDVRSPGFVDNGAGVNVGTGTGSYSQTIDAAALSEGRHYLTVRAFRHRNAATGGDGGPAVFTDFTRTIYVDRLAPEAAVVSFAPFASSPGTLQNRDLVVRSADGTADNMHFFIDLPANTTNAQIMQMVQNGQGDAGDYDRDSFISGFFGVRTGNHVATVVTFEPTGRSNIQRFAGMFAETGVGAGFGDMNGNGAYAASDLLGTSNGSFEQVLYSQNNLFNAAADVNGDGRVTNVDLFGLGDELTSKGASVAALNAYDQLLVKRGDVNLDGVTNGADVAALHASFGQTGWQADLSANGVVGLSDVATLITELVRTSFGDFNLDRRVDGADFLTWQRNVGLAGARFDQGDADLNGVIDAADLAIFRNGYGSVGPLNSAVATAAVPEPRSYLMALAAAICFSSHYFGRVATTRSKIS
;
A
#
# COMPACT_ATOMS: atom_id res chain seq x y z
N MET A 1 36.21 51.56 41.41
CA MET A 1 37.14 52.58 41.96
C MET A 1 38.09 53.03 40.85
N ASN A 2 38.74 54.18 41.04
CA ASN A 2 39.52 55.03 40.14
C ASN A 2 40.42 54.43 39.03
N CYS A 3 40.76 55.35 38.11
CA CYS A 3 41.80 55.36 37.06
C CYS A 3 41.48 54.59 35.77
N ASP A 4 41.53 55.17 34.57
CA ASP A 4 42.55 56.03 33.90
C ASP A 4 43.88 55.32 33.62
N ARG A 5 44.58 55.55 32.50
CA ARG A 5 44.26 55.99 31.11
C ARG A 5 45.60 56.06 30.35
N ARG A 6 45.57 55.93 29.01
CA ARG A 6 46.64 56.38 28.06
C ARG A 6 47.98 55.62 28.13
N ALA A 7 48.80 55.56 27.07
CA ALA A 7 48.57 55.75 25.63
C ALA A 7 49.81 55.32 24.80
N SER A 8 49.65 55.27 23.47
CA SER A 8 50.71 55.48 22.45
C SER A 8 51.70 54.31 22.20
N LEU A 9 52.28 54.09 21.00
CA LEU A 9 51.93 54.53 19.64
C LEU A 9 52.57 53.58 18.58
N MET A 10 52.07 53.64 17.34
CA MET A 10 52.77 53.32 16.06
C MET A 10 53.36 51.91 15.76
N ARG A 11 52.61 51.21 14.89
CA ARG A 11 52.99 50.77 13.51
C ARG A 11 53.69 49.41 13.23
N THR A 12 53.27 48.88 12.07
CA THR A 12 53.94 47.98 11.11
C THR A 12 54.28 46.54 11.50
N GLY A 13 53.31 45.64 11.27
CA GLY A 13 53.39 44.72 10.12
C GLY A 13 53.98 43.32 10.34
N GLY A 14 53.13 42.30 10.26
CA GLY A 14 53.51 40.89 10.19
C GLY A 14 52.32 39.97 10.51
N CYS A 15 52.01 39.02 9.64
CA CYS A 15 50.87 38.11 9.81
C CYS A 15 51.25 36.83 10.56
N ALA A 16 50.52 36.46 11.62
CA ALA A 16 50.08 35.09 11.90
C ALA A 16 49.12 35.04 13.11
N LEU A 17 48.22 34.05 13.07
CA LEU A 17 47.24 33.58 14.06
C LEU A 17 47.36 34.10 15.51
N ALA A 18 46.28 34.71 16.02
CA ALA A 18 45.79 34.45 17.39
C ALA A 18 44.30 34.77 17.55
N LEU A 19 43.56 33.76 18.04
CA LEU A 19 42.20 33.79 18.57
C LEU A 19 41.97 34.95 19.56
N TRP A 20 40.83 35.67 19.46
CA TRP A 20 40.26 36.41 20.59
C TRP A 20 38.73 36.31 20.61
N VAL A 21 38.18 36.05 21.80
CA VAL A 21 36.74 35.94 22.04
C VAL A 21 36.12 37.34 22.10
N VAL A 22 35.01 37.54 21.37
CA VAL A 22 34.11 38.68 21.56
C VAL A 22 32.86 38.18 22.26
N ILE A 23 32.52 38.78 23.41
CA ILE A 23 31.27 38.52 24.12
C ILE A 23 30.15 39.23 23.35
N ALA A 24 29.42 38.49 22.52
CA ALA A 24 28.17 38.93 21.95
C ALA A 24 27.06 38.77 23.01
N GLY A 25 26.39 39.88 23.36
CA GLY A 25 25.20 39.82 24.21
C GLY A 25 24.04 39.25 23.43
N PHE A 26 23.75 37.96 23.62
CA PHE A 26 22.51 37.35 23.11
C PHE A 26 21.31 37.99 23.81
N VAL A 27 20.66 38.92 23.13
CA VAL A 27 19.25 39.25 23.42
C VAL A 27 18.44 38.05 22.93
N TRP A 28 18.03 37.20 23.86
CA TRP A 28 16.99 36.21 23.60
C TRP A 28 15.67 36.95 23.35
N THR A 29 15.38 37.27 22.10
CA THR A 29 14.00 37.35 21.64
C THR A 29 13.47 35.92 21.66
N PRO A 30 12.47 35.57 22.49
CA PRO A 30 11.80 34.30 22.31
C PRO A 30 11.20 34.29 20.90
N SER A 31 11.51 33.26 20.12
CA SER A 31 10.76 32.96 18.92
C SER A 31 9.34 32.63 19.35
N SER A 32 8.42 33.58 19.17
CA SER A 32 6.98 33.29 19.22
C SER A 32 6.71 32.15 18.25
N SER A 33 6.23 31.02 18.77
CA SER A 33 5.64 29.96 17.95
C SER A 33 4.61 30.62 17.04
N HIS A 34 4.80 30.49 15.72
CA HIS A 34 3.83 31.02 14.78
C HIS A 34 2.51 30.26 14.96
N ALA A 35 1.42 30.98 15.17
CA ALA A 35 0.11 30.45 14.84
C ALA A 35 0.09 30.19 13.33
N ASP A 36 -0.50 29.08 12.90
CA ASP A 36 -0.56 28.74 11.49
C ASP A 36 -1.54 29.67 10.77
N ASP A 37 -0.99 30.67 10.06
CA ASP A 37 -1.66 31.57 9.10
C ASP A 37 -2.33 30.82 7.92
N VAL A 38 -2.40 29.49 7.98
CA VAL A 38 -2.79 28.54 6.94
C VAL A 38 -3.62 27.44 7.59
N SER A 39 -4.91 27.35 7.22
CA SER A 39 -5.68 26.15 7.56
C SER A 39 -5.11 24.93 6.82
N ALA A 40 -4.84 23.83 7.53
CA ALA A 40 -4.47 22.56 6.89
C ALA A 40 -5.58 22.08 5.93
N PRO A 41 -5.27 21.33 4.85
CA PRO A 41 -6.29 20.73 3.98
C PRO A 41 -7.33 19.93 4.77
N ALA A 42 -8.57 19.90 4.28
CA ALA A 42 -9.66 19.21 4.98
C ALA A 42 -9.36 17.71 5.18
N ILE A 43 -9.90 17.15 6.27
CA ILE A 43 -9.94 15.71 6.55
C ILE A 43 -11.22 15.14 5.94
N LEU A 44 -11.10 14.13 5.08
CA LEU A 44 -12.26 13.34 4.63
C LEU A 44 -12.44 12.15 5.58
N GLN A 45 -13.45 12.16 6.44
CA GLN A 45 -13.90 10.95 7.13
C GLN A 45 -14.73 10.13 6.13
N MET A 46 -14.32 8.90 5.81
CA MET A 46 -14.97 8.07 4.79
C MET A 46 -15.38 6.70 5.32
N TYR A 47 -16.69 6.47 5.41
CA TYR A 47 -17.30 5.22 5.88
C TYR A 47 -18.10 4.55 4.75
N GLU A 48 -18.43 3.27 4.94
CA GLU A 48 -19.23 2.46 4.00
C GLU A 48 -18.63 2.37 2.58
N ALA A 49 -17.31 2.28 2.48
CA ALA A 49 -16.57 2.02 1.25
C ALA A 49 -15.53 0.91 1.48
N ARG A 50 -15.34 0.00 0.51
CA ARG A 50 -14.22 -0.96 0.53
C ARG A 50 -12.89 -0.29 0.22
N TRP A 51 -11.78 -0.92 0.61
CA TRP A 51 -10.44 -0.39 0.35
C TRP A 51 -10.13 -0.19 -1.14
N ASN A 52 -10.60 -1.10 -2.01
CA ASN A 52 -10.46 -0.94 -3.48
C ASN A 52 -11.36 0.19 -4.03
N THR A 53 -12.55 0.39 -3.47
CA THR A 53 -13.37 1.58 -3.76
C THR A 53 -12.62 2.85 -3.39
N ILE A 54 -12.00 2.91 -2.20
CA ILE A 54 -11.18 4.07 -1.77
C ILE A 54 -9.98 4.29 -2.71
N GLU A 55 -9.32 3.21 -3.16
CA GLU A 55 -8.22 3.27 -4.12
C GLU A 55 -8.66 3.81 -5.50
N ASP A 56 -9.87 3.49 -5.97
CA ASP A 56 -10.42 4.03 -7.23
C ASP A 56 -10.95 5.46 -7.09
N ARG A 57 -11.63 5.77 -5.97
CA ARG A 57 -12.07 7.12 -5.61
C ARG A 57 -10.90 8.06 -5.31
N MET A 58 -9.67 7.57 -5.10
CA MET A 58 -8.51 8.41 -4.76
C MET A 58 -8.21 9.49 -5.82
N ALA A 59 -8.55 9.24 -7.09
CA ALA A 59 -8.51 10.27 -8.12
C ALA A 59 -9.42 11.47 -7.78
N ASP A 60 -10.67 11.21 -7.37
CA ASP A 60 -11.63 12.26 -6.99
C ASP A 60 -11.19 12.98 -5.71
N ILE A 61 -10.62 12.26 -4.74
CA ILE A 61 -10.09 12.80 -3.47
C ILE A 61 -8.97 13.81 -3.75
N HIS A 62 -8.04 13.47 -4.65
CA HIS A 62 -7.01 14.37 -5.18
C HIS A 62 -7.60 15.57 -5.93
N HIS A 63 -8.57 15.33 -6.83
CA HIS A 63 -9.18 16.39 -7.63
C HIS A 63 -9.96 17.42 -6.79
N VAL A 64 -10.54 17.03 -5.64
CA VAL A 64 -11.17 17.94 -4.68
C VAL A 64 -10.15 18.62 -3.75
N GLY A 65 -8.97 18.05 -3.60
CA GLY A 65 -7.88 18.61 -2.77
C GLY A 65 -8.03 18.32 -1.28
N TYR A 66 -8.60 17.18 -0.89
CA TYR A 66 -8.38 16.67 0.46
C TYR A 66 -6.89 16.32 0.62
N GLY A 67 -6.30 16.65 1.77
CA GLY A 67 -4.90 16.29 2.09
C GLY A 67 -4.79 15.33 3.29
N GLN A 68 -5.93 14.94 3.85
CA GLN A 68 -6.05 14.09 5.03
C GLN A 68 -7.30 13.23 4.90
N MET A 69 -7.26 11.99 5.42
CA MET A 69 -8.38 11.04 5.37
C MET A 69 -8.48 10.27 6.69
N TRP A 70 -9.69 10.11 7.24
CA TRP A 70 -9.99 9.26 8.39
C TRP A 70 -10.81 8.04 7.92
N LEU A 71 -10.26 6.85 8.14
CA LEU A 71 -10.84 5.55 7.84
C LEU A 71 -11.40 4.86 9.10
N PRO A 72 -12.46 4.04 8.98
CA PRO A 72 -13.00 3.22 10.07
C PRO A 72 -11.97 2.21 10.62
N PRO A 73 -12.24 1.56 11.78
CA PRO A 73 -11.34 0.56 12.36
C PRO A 73 -11.03 -0.57 11.36
N PRO A 74 -9.77 -0.76 10.92
CA PRO A 74 -9.43 -1.80 9.95
C PRO A 74 -9.28 -3.20 10.56
N GLN A 75 -9.35 -3.33 11.89
CA GLN A 75 -9.11 -4.56 12.63
C GLN A 75 -10.27 -5.56 12.55
N ARG A 76 -10.00 -6.83 12.87
CA ARG A 76 -11.03 -7.86 13.03
C ARG A 76 -11.98 -7.50 14.16
N ALA A 77 -13.26 -7.39 13.84
CA ALA A 77 -14.36 -7.32 14.80
C ALA A 77 -14.81 -8.70 15.30
N ASP A 78 -15.43 -8.73 16.49
CA ASP A 78 -15.99 -9.89 17.18
C ASP A 78 -17.22 -10.44 16.43
N THR A 79 -18.08 -9.55 15.95
CA THR A 79 -19.17 -9.89 15.01
C THR A 79 -18.70 -10.13 13.56
N GLY A 80 -17.38 -10.17 13.32
CA GLY A 80 -16.76 -10.63 12.09
C GLY A 80 -16.83 -9.65 10.92
N GLY A 81 -16.86 -10.18 9.69
CA GLY A 81 -16.80 -9.40 8.43
C GLY A 81 -18.04 -8.54 8.11
N PHE A 82 -18.95 -8.35 9.06
CA PHE A 82 -20.16 -7.52 8.90
C PHE A 82 -20.15 -6.26 9.80
N SER A 83 -19.18 -6.14 10.72
CA SER A 83 -19.12 -5.00 11.64
C SER A 83 -18.51 -3.75 11.01
N VAL A 84 -18.85 -2.59 11.58
CA VAL A 84 -18.17 -1.30 11.37
C VAL A 84 -16.80 -1.26 12.06
N GLY A 85 -16.52 -2.17 13.01
CA GLY A 85 -15.16 -2.45 13.51
C GLY A 85 -14.89 -2.14 14.99
N TYR A 86 -15.79 -1.44 15.69
CA TYR A 86 -15.55 -0.99 17.08
C TYR A 86 -15.55 -2.11 18.12
N ASP A 87 -16.27 -3.20 17.87
CA ASP A 87 -16.23 -4.44 18.66
C ASP A 87 -14.93 -5.24 18.39
N VAL A 88 -13.77 -4.60 18.59
CA VAL A 88 -12.45 -5.13 18.20
C VAL A 88 -12.16 -6.47 18.88
N PHE A 89 -11.78 -7.45 18.07
CA PHE A 89 -11.45 -8.81 18.49
C PHE A 89 -9.95 -9.11 18.41
N ASP A 90 -9.35 -8.91 17.24
CA ASP A 90 -7.91 -9.11 16.99
C ASP A 90 -7.34 -7.87 16.30
N ARG A 91 -6.36 -7.22 16.96
CA ARG A 91 -5.76 -5.98 16.48
C ARG A 91 -4.70 -6.18 15.39
N PHE A 92 -4.29 -7.41 15.11
CA PHE A 92 -3.29 -7.77 14.10
C PHE A 92 -3.86 -8.61 12.93
N ASP A 93 -5.15 -8.94 12.94
CA ASP A 93 -5.88 -9.40 11.74
C ASP A 93 -6.60 -8.21 11.10
N LEU A 94 -6.06 -7.72 9.98
CA LEU A 94 -6.67 -6.63 9.18
C LEU A 94 -7.47 -7.16 7.97
N GLY A 95 -7.85 -8.44 8.00
CA GLY A 95 -8.55 -9.12 6.90
C GLY A 95 -7.59 -9.76 5.89
N LYS A 96 -8.03 -10.87 5.30
CA LYS A 96 -7.28 -11.69 4.34
C LYS A 96 -8.21 -12.35 3.33
N PRO A 97 -7.72 -12.87 2.19
CA PRO A 97 -8.55 -13.53 1.18
C PRO A 97 -9.53 -14.56 1.74
N ARG A 98 -10.79 -14.51 1.28
CA ARG A 98 -11.92 -15.34 1.76
C ARG A 98 -12.24 -15.18 3.26
N SER A 99 -11.67 -14.18 3.93
CA SER A 99 -11.82 -13.88 5.37
C SER A 99 -11.55 -12.38 5.62
N GLU A 100 -12.18 -11.53 4.82
CA GLU A 100 -12.08 -10.06 4.87
C GLU A 100 -12.67 -9.48 6.17
N THR A 101 -12.32 -8.24 6.52
CA THR A 101 -13.18 -7.37 7.34
C THR A 101 -14.33 -6.83 6.48
N LEU A 102 -15.21 -5.98 7.01
CA LEU A 102 -16.26 -5.35 6.19
C LEU A 102 -15.66 -4.57 4.99
N TYR A 103 -14.47 -4.00 5.17
CA TYR A 103 -13.80 -3.11 4.24
C TYR A 103 -12.80 -3.80 3.28
N GLY A 104 -12.30 -4.99 3.63
CA GLY A 104 -11.44 -5.79 2.74
C GLY A 104 -10.31 -6.55 3.46
N THR A 105 -9.10 -6.49 2.88
CA THR A 105 -7.88 -7.18 3.32
C THR A 105 -6.77 -6.22 3.75
N GLU A 106 -5.75 -6.73 4.45
CA GLU A 106 -4.51 -6.00 4.76
C GLU A 106 -3.83 -5.46 3.48
N ALA A 107 -3.85 -6.23 2.38
CA ALA A 107 -3.27 -5.82 1.10
C ALA A 107 -4.05 -4.65 0.47
N GLY A 108 -5.39 -4.70 0.46
CA GLY A 108 -6.23 -3.60 0.00
C GLY A 108 -6.05 -2.32 0.85
N LEU A 109 -5.91 -2.45 2.16
CA LEU A 109 -5.61 -1.32 3.03
C LEU A 109 -4.25 -0.69 2.69
N LYS A 110 -3.20 -1.51 2.54
CA LYS A 110 -1.86 -1.04 2.16
C LYS A 110 -1.84 -0.38 0.78
N ALA A 111 -2.61 -0.91 -0.18
CA ALA A 111 -2.74 -0.32 -1.50
C ALA A 111 -3.45 1.05 -1.48
N SER A 112 -4.58 1.15 -0.78
CA SER A 112 -5.28 2.45 -0.62
C SER A 112 -4.45 3.48 0.16
N ILE A 113 -3.65 3.07 1.16
CA ILE A 113 -2.66 3.91 1.84
C ILE A 113 -1.54 4.36 0.89
N ALA A 114 -1.05 3.47 0.02
CA ALA A 114 -0.05 3.83 -0.98
C ALA A 114 -0.62 4.86 -1.98
N ALA A 115 -1.81 4.60 -2.55
CA ALA A 115 -2.49 5.53 -3.44
C ALA A 115 -2.77 6.90 -2.78
N ALA A 116 -3.19 6.90 -1.50
CA ALA A 116 -3.35 8.13 -0.72
C ALA A 116 -2.03 8.91 -0.60
N ARG A 117 -0.92 8.24 -0.26
CA ARG A 117 0.41 8.86 -0.23
C ARG A 117 0.79 9.48 -1.58
N HIS A 118 0.55 8.80 -2.70
CA HIS A 118 0.79 9.36 -4.04
C HIS A 118 -0.14 10.56 -4.32
N ALA A 119 -1.40 10.54 -3.88
CA ALA A 119 -2.29 11.70 -3.93
C ALA A 119 -1.93 12.84 -2.95
N GLY A 120 -0.85 12.72 -2.16
CA GLY A 120 -0.49 13.69 -1.11
C GLY A 120 -1.40 13.67 0.12
N VAL A 121 -2.26 12.65 0.24
CA VAL A 121 -3.23 12.47 1.32
C VAL A 121 -2.61 11.69 2.48
N SER A 122 -2.66 12.25 3.69
CA SER A 122 -2.26 11.54 4.91
C SER A 122 -3.41 10.65 5.41
N VAL A 123 -3.12 9.40 5.78
CA VAL A 123 -4.17 8.44 6.19
C VAL A 123 -4.15 8.21 7.70
N TYR A 124 -5.30 8.44 8.33
CA TYR A 124 -5.56 8.15 9.72
C TYR A 124 -6.58 7.01 9.81
N THR A 125 -6.30 5.98 10.61
CA THR A 125 -7.31 4.95 10.91
C THR A 125 -7.93 5.23 12.28
N ASP A 126 -9.12 4.71 12.50
CA ASP A 126 -9.64 4.58 13.84
C ASP A 126 -8.74 3.66 14.69
N PHE A 127 -8.74 3.90 16.01
CA PHE A 127 -7.95 3.14 16.97
C PHE A 127 -8.72 3.05 18.29
N VAL A 128 -9.00 1.81 18.71
CA VAL A 128 -9.81 1.49 19.89
C VAL A 128 -8.91 0.89 20.99
N PRO A 129 -8.41 1.72 21.93
CA PRO A 129 -7.62 1.25 23.08
C PRO A 129 -8.48 0.89 24.30
N ASN A 130 -9.77 1.23 24.28
CA ASN A 130 -10.64 1.13 25.45
C ASN A 130 -11.06 -0.30 25.77
N HIS A 131 -11.65 -0.98 24.79
CA HIS A 131 -12.39 -2.23 24.98
C HIS A 131 -12.08 -3.23 23.86
N ASN A 132 -12.57 -4.46 24.03
CA ASN A 132 -12.73 -5.45 22.97
C ASN A 132 -14.24 -5.69 22.71
N GLY A 133 -14.60 -6.74 21.95
CA GLY A 133 -15.98 -7.15 21.67
C GLY A 133 -16.85 -7.53 22.89
N PHE A 134 -17.88 -8.35 22.65
CA PHE A 134 -18.95 -8.64 23.61
C PHE A 134 -18.69 -9.87 24.49
N GLY A 135 -17.74 -10.73 24.12
CA GLY A 135 -17.32 -11.87 24.94
C GLY A 135 -16.55 -11.44 26.19
N ASP A 136 -16.84 -12.05 27.34
CA ASP A 136 -16.31 -11.67 28.65
C ASP A 136 -15.72 -12.84 29.46
N SER A 137 -15.33 -12.57 30.71
CA SER A 137 -14.80 -13.56 31.64
C SER A 137 -15.84 -14.59 32.15
N ASN A 138 -17.13 -14.41 31.87
CA ASN A 138 -18.22 -15.26 32.35
C ASN A 138 -18.59 -16.37 31.36
N ASP A 139 -18.32 -16.19 30.05
CA ASP A 139 -18.40 -17.28 29.07
C ASP A 139 -17.20 -18.22 29.20
N ALA A 140 -17.39 -19.31 29.94
CA ALA A 140 -16.38 -20.35 30.13
C ALA A 140 -15.93 -21.04 28.82
N SER A 141 -16.71 -20.97 27.73
CA SER A 141 -16.31 -21.50 26.42
C SER A 141 -15.42 -20.52 25.66
N PHE A 142 -15.67 -19.21 25.76
CA PHE A 142 -14.81 -18.16 25.21
C PHE A 142 -13.47 -18.09 25.96
N VAL A 143 -13.51 -18.13 27.30
CA VAL A 143 -12.30 -18.25 28.15
C VAL A 143 -11.51 -19.51 27.78
N ALA A 144 -12.17 -20.66 27.60
CA ALA A 144 -11.48 -21.89 27.19
C ALA A 144 -10.90 -21.84 25.76
N ALA A 145 -11.53 -21.10 24.84
CA ALA A 145 -10.99 -20.83 23.51
C ALA A 145 -9.72 -19.96 23.55
N GLY A 146 -9.55 -19.17 24.60
CA GLY A 146 -8.40 -18.28 24.83
C GLY A 146 -8.77 -16.80 24.92
N GLY A 147 -10.04 -16.45 24.72
CA GLY A 147 -10.49 -15.07 24.62
C GLY A 147 -9.95 -14.35 23.39
N TYR A 148 -9.80 -13.03 23.53
CA TYR A 148 -9.21 -12.16 22.51
C TYR A 148 -7.70 -12.40 22.36
N PRO A 149 -7.16 -12.51 21.13
CA PRO A 149 -5.73 -12.61 20.89
C PRO A 149 -4.90 -11.54 21.63
N GLY A 150 -3.98 -12.00 22.46
CA GLY A 150 -3.11 -11.15 23.27
C GLY A 150 -3.65 -10.69 24.62
N PHE A 151 -4.90 -11.01 24.99
CA PHE A 151 -5.49 -10.67 26.29
C PHE A 151 -5.84 -11.91 27.10
N ALA A 152 -5.76 -11.79 28.44
CA ALA A 152 -6.18 -12.81 29.38
C ALA A 152 -7.51 -12.41 30.03
N LEU A 153 -8.57 -13.20 29.84
CA LEU A 153 -9.89 -12.97 30.45
C LEU A 153 -9.97 -13.37 31.94
N GLN A 154 -9.10 -14.28 32.38
CA GLN A 154 -9.02 -14.77 33.75
C GLN A 154 -7.56 -15.12 34.10
N LEU A 155 -7.12 -14.86 35.33
CA LEU A 155 -5.78 -15.22 35.82
C LEU A 155 -5.84 -15.78 37.26
N PRO A 156 -4.83 -16.56 37.69
CA PRO A 156 -4.77 -17.07 39.07
C PRO A 156 -4.67 -15.94 40.11
N GLY A 157 -5.81 -15.55 40.68
CA GLY A 157 -5.93 -14.47 41.66
C GLY A 157 -6.58 -13.18 41.14
N ASP A 158 -6.88 -13.09 39.84
CA ASP A 158 -7.64 -11.99 39.21
C ASP A 158 -8.70 -12.60 38.28
N GLN A 159 -9.97 -12.54 38.70
CA GLN A 159 -11.09 -13.14 37.98
C GLN A 159 -11.32 -12.53 36.58
N TYR A 160 -10.84 -11.30 36.35
CA TYR A 160 -11.11 -10.54 35.12
C TYR A 160 -9.85 -10.34 34.27
N GLY A 161 -8.69 -10.81 34.74
CA GLY A 161 -7.43 -10.77 34.00
C GLY A 161 -7.05 -9.35 33.57
N ASP A 162 -6.95 -9.09 32.27
CA ASP A 162 -6.63 -7.76 31.71
C ASP A 162 -7.82 -6.78 31.68
N PHE A 163 -9.01 -7.18 32.11
CA PHE A 163 -10.25 -6.40 32.00
C PHE A 163 -10.77 -5.91 33.36
N HIS A 164 -11.62 -4.88 33.33
CA HIS A 164 -12.44 -4.49 34.49
C HIS A 164 -13.54 -5.53 34.77
N ASN A 165 -14.18 -5.44 35.93
CA ASN A 165 -15.33 -6.27 36.25
C ASN A 165 -16.57 -5.78 35.47
N PRO A 166 -17.30 -6.62 34.71
CA PRO A 166 -18.50 -6.21 33.95
C PRO A 166 -19.65 -5.59 34.78
N SER A 167 -19.57 -5.61 36.12
CA SER A 167 -20.52 -4.92 37.02
C SER A 167 -20.02 -3.57 37.56
N ASP A 168 -18.81 -3.15 37.19
CA ASP A 168 -18.27 -1.82 37.51
C ASP A 168 -18.87 -0.77 36.54
N GLY A 169 -18.64 0.52 36.79
CA GLY A 169 -19.29 1.59 36.03
C GLY A 169 -18.82 3.00 36.37
N GLY A 170 -19.35 3.97 35.62
CA GLY A 170 -18.70 5.26 35.42
C GLY A 170 -17.84 5.22 34.16
N ASP A 171 -17.27 6.36 33.75
CA ASP A 171 -16.64 6.46 32.43
C ASP A 171 -15.40 5.56 32.29
N LEU A 172 -14.55 5.44 33.32
CA LEU A 172 -13.21 4.83 33.26
C LEU A 172 -13.13 3.32 33.55
N GLN A 173 -14.25 2.68 33.92
CA GLN A 173 -14.29 1.27 34.38
C GLN A 173 -15.57 0.54 33.97
N GLY A 174 -16.37 1.14 33.09
CA GLY A 174 -17.70 0.65 32.73
C GLY A 174 -17.74 0.14 31.29
N GLN A 175 -18.40 -0.99 31.05
CA GLN A 175 -18.57 -1.54 29.71
C GLN A 175 -19.35 -0.59 28.79
N LEU A 176 -18.65 0.17 27.96
CA LEU A 176 -19.25 1.02 26.93
C LEU A 176 -20.07 0.15 25.96
N ALA A 177 -21.38 0.40 25.87
CA ALA A 177 -22.32 -0.39 25.05
C ALA A 177 -22.32 -1.93 25.30
N GLY A 178 -21.77 -2.41 26.43
CA GLY A 178 -21.61 -3.84 26.72
C GLY A 178 -20.33 -4.47 26.13
N LEU A 179 -19.39 -3.66 25.66
CA LEU A 179 -18.08 -4.07 25.16
C LEU A 179 -17.09 -4.31 26.31
N ALA A 180 -16.16 -5.25 26.13
CA ALA A 180 -15.29 -5.75 27.20
C ALA A 180 -14.18 -4.74 27.54
N ASP A 181 -14.41 -3.96 28.61
CA ASP A 181 -13.56 -2.85 29.05
C ASP A 181 -12.18 -3.29 29.60
N ILE A 182 -11.10 -2.81 28.97
CA ILE A 182 -9.71 -3.16 29.32
C ILE A 182 -9.29 -2.33 30.54
N ALA A 183 -8.62 -2.95 31.50
CA ALA A 183 -8.05 -2.26 32.66
C ALA A 183 -6.58 -1.89 32.38
N GLN A 184 -6.34 -0.75 31.72
CA GLN A 184 -5.01 -0.34 31.23
C GLN A 184 -4.01 0.01 32.35
N GLU A 185 -4.46 0.08 33.60
CA GLU A 185 -3.61 0.23 34.80
C GLU A 185 -3.07 -1.10 35.33
N LYS A 186 -3.61 -2.25 34.87
CA LYS A 186 -3.11 -3.58 35.24
C LYS A 186 -1.78 -3.89 34.55
N ASN A 187 -0.92 -4.62 35.26
CA ASN A 187 0.45 -4.91 34.85
C ASN A 187 0.74 -6.42 34.74
N HIS A 188 -0.16 -7.16 34.07
CA HIS A 188 0.00 -8.59 33.82
C HIS A 188 0.99 -8.82 32.67
N GLN A 189 2.24 -9.18 32.99
CA GLN A 189 3.34 -9.26 32.03
C GLN A 189 3.41 -10.63 31.33
N PHE A 190 3.19 -10.64 30.00
CA PHE A 190 3.23 -11.85 29.17
C PHE A 190 3.83 -11.58 27.79
N ILE A 191 4.41 -12.60 27.16
CA ILE A 191 4.54 -12.65 25.70
C ILE A 191 3.12 -12.91 25.17
N ARG A 192 2.46 -11.85 24.68
CA ARG A 192 1.02 -11.86 24.36
C ARG A 192 0.68 -12.51 23.04
N HIS A 193 1.63 -12.54 22.11
CA HIS A 193 1.55 -13.35 20.88
C HIS A 193 2.67 -14.41 20.92
N PRO A 194 2.45 -15.59 21.54
CA PRO A 194 3.50 -16.58 21.73
C PRO A 194 4.12 -17.08 20.42
N THR A 195 5.45 -17.15 20.36
CA THR A 195 6.20 -17.68 19.20
C THR A 195 6.75 -19.09 19.44
N THR A 196 6.98 -19.46 20.70
CA THR A 196 7.72 -20.67 21.09
C THR A 196 6.92 -21.52 22.08
N PRO A 197 6.62 -22.80 21.78
CA PRO A 197 5.99 -23.71 22.71
C PRO A 197 6.76 -23.86 24.02
N GLY A 198 6.05 -23.85 25.16
CA GLY A 198 6.62 -24.11 26.49
C GLY A 198 7.46 -22.98 27.09
N ASN A 199 7.54 -21.80 26.47
CA ASN A 199 8.15 -20.62 27.09
C ASN A 199 7.29 -20.16 28.29
N PRO A 200 7.85 -20.08 29.52
CA PRO A 200 7.08 -19.79 30.73
C PRO A 200 6.54 -18.35 30.81
N ASN A 201 7.01 -17.45 29.94
CA ASN A 201 6.53 -16.07 29.86
C ASN A 201 5.31 -15.92 28.91
N ASN A 202 4.91 -16.98 28.19
CA ASN A 202 3.74 -16.93 27.31
C ASN A 202 2.46 -16.61 28.10
N ILE A 203 1.57 -15.83 27.49
CA ILE A 203 0.19 -15.69 27.95
C ILE A 203 -0.50 -17.08 28.02
N PRO A 204 -1.45 -17.33 28.94
CA PRO A 204 -2.18 -18.60 28.98
C PRO A 204 -2.86 -18.94 27.64
N ALA A 205 -2.44 -20.06 27.02
CA ALA A 205 -2.98 -20.51 25.75
C ALA A 205 -4.36 -21.15 25.91
N GLY A 206 -5.31 -20.77 25.06
CA GLY A 206 -6.62 -21.42 24.96
C GLY A 206 -6.64 -22.56 23.95
N THR A 207 -7.82 -23.13 23.66
CA THR A 207 -7.97 -24.20 22.67
C THR A 207 -7.91 -23.72 21.21
N ILE A 208 -8.00 -22.40 20.97
CA ILE A 208 -7.98 -21.79 19.63
C ILE A 208 -6.97 -20.64 19.59
N PHE A 209 -7.14 -19.65 20.47
CA PHE A 209 -6.34 -18.42 20.51
C PHE A 209 -5.20 -18.51 21.53
N ASN A 210 -4.28 -17.55 21.47
CA ASN A 210 -3.09 -17.47 22.33
C ASN A 210 -2.15 -18.71 22.23
N GLN A 211 -2.28 -19.52 21.18
CA GLN A 211 -1.40 -20.66 20.89
C GLN A 211 -0.02 -20.21 20.34
N PRO A 212 1.08 -20.92 20.68
CA PRO A 212 2.39 -20.62 20.12
C PRO A 212 2.53 -20.93 18.63
N ASP A 213 2.74 -19.88 17.84
CA ASP A 213 3.03 -19.94 16.40
C ASP A 213 4.28 -19.10 16.09
N PRO A 214 5.37 -19.68 15.54
CA PRO A 214 6.55 -18.93 15.13
C PRO A 214 6.25 -17.74 14.20
N ASN A 215 5.17 -17.79 13.41
CA ASN A 215 4.77 -16.67 12.54
C ASN A 215 4.35 -15.41 13.32
N ASN A 216 4.10 -15.50 14.64
CA ASN A 216 3.84 -14.36 15.50
C ASN A 216 5.07 -13.45 15.69
N ALA A 217 6.28 -13.87 15.30
CA ALA A 217 7.47 -13.02 15.31
C ALA A 217 7.26 -11.72 14.50
N ARG A 218 6.46 -11.76 13.42
CA ARG A 218 6.09 -10.59 12.59
C ARG A 218 5.31 -9.49 13.33
N LEU A 219 4.87 -9.77 14.56
CA LEU A 219 4.12 -8.86 15.40
C LEU A 219 5.01 -8.18 16.47
N TYR A 220 6.31 -8.47 16.49
CA TYR A 220 7.29 -7.81 17.36
C TYR A 220 8.36 -7.03 16.58
N ALA A 221 8.95 -6.04 17.24
CA ALA A 221 10.11 -5.32 16.75
C ALA A 221 11.38 -6.18 16.83
N ASP A 222 12.36 -5.91 15.97
CA ASP A 222 13.64 -6.63 15.87
C ASP A 222 14.72 -5.85 16.63
N GLN A 223 15.30 -6.45 17.67
CA GLN A 223 16.31 -5.79 18.51
C GLN A 223 17.70 -5.76 17.85
N ALA A 224 17.95 -6.63 16.86
CA ALA A 224 19.20 -6.66 16.11
C ALA A 224 19.35 -5.51 15.11
N LEU A 225 18.25 -4.84 14.73
CA LEU A 225 18.29 -3.56 14.00
C LEU A 225 18.92 -2.41 14.82
N GLY A 226 18.95 -2.54 16.15
CA GLY A 226 19.39 -1.49 17.08
C GLY A 226 18.26 -0.52 17.44
N GLY A 227 18.12 -0.24 18.74
CA GLY A 227 17.05 0.60 19.26
C GLY A 227 17.42 2.07 19.39
N ILE A 228 16.41 2.95 19.36
CA ILE A 228 16.53 4.36 19.70
C ILE A 228 16.15 4.59 21.16
N THR A 229 17.05 5.21 21.93
CA THR A 229 16.74 5.67 23.28
C THR A 229 15.98 7.00 23.23
N LEU A 230 14.79 7.03 23.83
CA LEU A 230 13.88 8.17 23.87
C LEU A 230 13.71 8.65 25.31
N SER A 231 13.72 9.96 25.51
CA SER A 231 13.41 10.61 26.79
C SER A 231 11.95 11.08 26.75
N ASP A 232 11.16 10.71 27.76
CA ASP A 232 9.74 11.08 27.83
C ASP A 232 9.49 12.01 29.04
N PRO A 233 9.21 13.31 28.82
CA PRO A 233 8.94 14.25 29.90
C PRO A 233 7.61 14.01 30.63
N ALA A 234 6.60 13.47 29.94
CA ALA A 234 5.25 13.29 30.51
C ALA A 234 5.20 12.05 31.40
N LEU A 235 5.75 10.93 30.90
CA LEU A 235 5.88 9.70 31.68
C LEU A 235 7.10 9.71 32.64
N GLY A 236 7.91 10.78 32.63
CA GLY A 236 9.10 10.93 33.47
C GLY A 236 10.16 9.86 33.22
N ALA A 237 10.20 9.31 32.00
CA ALA A 237 10.82 8.02 31.68
C ALA A 237 11.96 8.15 30.65
N THR A 238 12.71 7.06 30.49
CA THR A 238 13.63 6.87 29.37
C THR A 238 13.49 5.44 28.87
N VAL A 239 13.01 5.29 27.64
CA VAL A 239 12.74 4.00 27.00
C VAL A 239 13.75 3.75 25.88
N THR A 240 13.96 2.49 25.50
CA THR A 240 14.60 2.17 24.21
C THR A 240 13.58 1.44 23.36
N ARG A 241 13.19 2.04 22.23
CA ARG A 241 12.26 1.43 21.26
C ARG A 241 13.06 0.84 20.11
N TYR A 242 12.59 -0.30 19.60
CA TYR A 242 13.14 -0.97 18.42
C TYR A 242 12.11 -0.91 17.29
N ASN A 243 12.56 -1.01 16.05
CA ASN A 243 11.70 -0.92 14.88
C ASN A 243 11.28 -2.31 14.38
N PHE A 244 10.19 -2.37 13.63
CA PHE A 244 9.78 -3.57 12.91
C PHE A 244 10.68 -3.84 11.69
N ASN A 245 11.06 -5.10 11.47
CA ASN A 245 11.92 -5.48 10.35
C ASN A 245 11.11 -5.76 9.08
N ALA A 246 10.89 -4.74 8.25
CA ALA A 246 10.20 -4.88 6.97
C ALA A 246 10.92 -5.79 5.95
N ALA A 247 12.25 -5.99 6.08
CA ALA A 247 13.04 -6.84 5.17
C ALA A 247 13.06 -8.32 5.58
N ASN A 248 12.87 -8.60 6.87
CA ASN A 248 12.67 -9.96 7.40
C ASN A 248 11.68 -9.91 8.58
N PRO A 249 10.35 -9.91 8.33
CA PRO A 249 9.36 -9.78 9.39
C PRO A 249 9.46 -10.87 10.47
N LEU A 250 9.94 -12.07 10.15
CA LEU A 250 10.09 -13.17 11.11
C LEU A 250 11.30 -13.03 12.05
N ALA A 251 12.02 -11.90 12.01
CA ALA A 251 13.12 -11.59 12.94
C ALA A 251 12.67 -10.94 14.26
N GLY A 252 11.39 -10.60 14.44
CA GLY A 252 10.91 -9.87 15.62
C GLY A 252 11.06 -10.63 16.96
N ASP A 253 11.60 -9.94 17.97
CA ASP A 253 11.92 -10.50 19.28
C ASP A 253 10.70 -10.48 20.23
N ALA A 254 10.09 -11.65 20.43
CA ALA A 254 8.94 -11.81 21.32
C ALA A 254 9.28 -11.52 22.80
N ALA A 255 8.78 -10.39 23.31
CA ALA A 255 9.07 -9.88 24.65
C ALA A 255 7.83 -9.84 25.57
N PRO A 256 7.98 -9.91 26.91
CA PRO A 256 6.88 -9.72 27.84
C PRO A 256 6.37 -8.27 27.89
N GLU A 257 5.05 -8.10 27.91
CA GLU A 257 4.36 -6.80 27.97
C GLU A 257 3.01 -6.91 28.71
N ASN A 258 2.44 -5.79 29.18
CA ASN A 258 1.05 -5.74 29.68
C ASN A 258 0.05 -5.35 28.57
N ALA A 259 -1.25 -5.31 28.88
CA ALA A 259 -2.29 -4.97 27.91
C ALA A 259 -2.03 -3.62 27.22
N THR A 260 -1.60 -2.62 27.98
CA THR A 260 -1.20 -1.30 27.49
C THR A 260 0.02 -1.38 26.56
N GLY A 261 1.03 -2.18 26.89
CA GLY A 261 2.16 -2.46 26.01
C GLY A 261 1.77 -3.10 24.67
N LEU A 262 0.83 -4.05 24.70
CA LEU A 262 0.23 -4.65 23.49
C LEU A 262 -0.47 -3.58 22.61
N LEU A 263 -1.24 -2.67 23.22
CA LEU A 263 -1.86 -1.55 22.50
C LEU A 263 -0.80 -0.63 21.87
N MET A 264 0.29 -0.32 22.60
CA MET A 264 1.39 0.49 22.08
C MET A 264 2.14 -0.17 20.93
N ARG A 265 2.43 -1.47 21.04
CA ARG A 265 3.06 -2.26 19.98
C ARG A 265 2.18 -2.33 18.73
N ASN A 266 0.86 -2.37 18.89
CA ASN A 266 -0.08 -2.28 17.76
C ASN A 266 -0.11 -0.89 17.11
N ALA A 267 -0.14 0.19 17.90
CA ALA A 267 -0.06 1.55 17.37
C ALA A 267 1.25 1.80 16.59
N GLN A 268 2.39 1.33 17.12
CA GLN A 268 3.68 1.37 16.41
C GLN A 268 3.63 0.55 15.12
N TRP A 269 3.11 -0.68 15.16
CA TRP A 269 2.99 -1.58 13.99
C TRP A 269 2.11 -0.99 12.87
N MET A 270 0.99 -0.35 13.21
CA MET A 270 0.13 0.33 12.24
C MET A 270 0.89 1.46 11.50
N VAL A 271 1.77 2.20 12.19
CA VAL A 271 2.58 3.27 11.58
C VAL A 271 3.78 2.72 10.81
N GLU A 272 4.50 1.73 11.35
CA GLU A 272 5.75 1.19 10.76
C GLU A 272 5.54 0.15 9.66
N VAL A 273 4.51 -0.71 9.77
CA VAL A 273 4.31 -1.89 8.92
C VAL A 273 3.07 -1.78 8.03
N ILE A 274 2.03 -1.08 8.47
CA ILE A 274 0.82 -0.82 7.65
C ILE A 274 0.91 0.54 6.94
N GLY A 275 1.60 1.51 7.53
CA GLY A 275 1.91 2.79 6.89
C GLY A 275 0.86 3.87 7.11
N VAL A 276 0.05 3.81 8.17
CA VAL A 276 -0.79 4.96 8.55
C VAL A 276 0.06 6.15 8.99
N ASP A 277 -0.46 7.36 8.87
CA ASP A 277 0.17 8.61 9.32
C ASP A 277 -0.35 9.10 10.68
N GLY A 278 -1.32 8.40 11.27
CA GLY A 278 -2.02 8.90 12.44
C GLY A 278 -3.26 8.11 12.80
N PHE A 279 -3.98 8.60 13.81
CA PHE A 279 -5.16 7.93 14.36
C PHE A 279 -6.27 8.90 14.78
N ARG A 280 -7.53 8.51 14.54
CA ARG A 280 -8.65 8.96 15.37
C ARG A 280 -8.72 8.01 16.57
N ILE A 281 -8.76 8.55 17.78
CA ILE A 281 -8.80 7.76 19.01
C ILE A 281 -10.24 7.67 19.51
N ASP A 282 -10.79 6.46 19.44
CA ASP A 282 -12.15 6.13 19.85
C ASP A 282 -12.35 6.24 21.37
N ALA A 283 -13.56 6.64 21.80
CA ALA A 283 -14.01 6.55 23.19
C ALA A 283 -13.01 7.12 24.23
N ALA A 284 -12.27 8.18 23.87
CA ALA A 284 -11.05 8.59 24.57
C ALA A 284 -11.24 9.01 26.04
N LYS A 285 -12.46 9.33 26.47
CA LYS A 285 -12.80 9.63 27.87
C LYS A 285 -13.00 8.39 28.76
N HIS A 286 -13.05 7.20 28.16
CA HIS A 286 -13.44 5.96 28.84
C HIS A 286 -12.26 5.12 29.36
N PHE A 287 -11.02 5.55 29.09
CA PHE A 287 -9.82 4.94 29.64
C PHE A 287 -8.91 6.00 30.28
N PRO A 288 -7.94 5.61 31.15
CA PRO A 288 -7.10 6.57 31.86
C PRO A 288 -6.21 7.42 30.93
N GLU A 289 -6.20 8.74 31.14
CA GLU A 289 -5.47 9.75 30.34
C GLU A 289 -4.00 9.39 30.06
N PHE A 290 -3.30 8.73 31.00
CA PHE A 290 -1.90 8.32 30.83
C PHE A 290 -1.65 7.40 29.63
N VAL A 291 -2.66 6.67 29.16
CA VAL A 291 -2.56 5.82 27.95
C VAL A 291 -2.21 6.67 26.72
N MET A 292 -2.66 7.93 26.68
CA MET A 292 -2.37 8.84 25.57
C MET A 292 -0.88 9.21 25.49
N ASP A 293 -0.20 9.39 26.61
CA ASP A 293 1.24 9.66 26.61
C ASP A 293 2.07 8.42 26.21
N TYR A 294 1.59 7.21 26.53
CA TYR A 294 2.19 5.99 25.99
C TYR A 294 1.97 5.88 24.46
N LEU A 295 0.84 6.34 23.92
CA LEU A 295 0.60 6.39 22.46
C LEU A 295 1.52 7.42 21.77
N ASP A 296 1.71 8.59 22.38
CA ASP A 296 2.71 9.57 21.93
C ASP A 296 4.13 8.93 21.94
N GLN A 297 4.51 8.20 23.00
CA GLN A 297 5.80 7.50 23.09
C GLN A 297 5.98 6.39 22.04
N ALA A 298 4.94 5.59 21.81
CA ALA A 298 4.95 4.49 20.84
C ALA A 298 5.10 5.01 19.41
N THR A 299 4.40 6.10 19.07
CA THR A 299 4.30 6.64 17.71
C THR A 299 5.33 7.74 17.38
N PHE A 300 5.94 8.38 18.38
CA PHE A 300 6.96 9.42 18.17
C PHE A 300 8.12 8.91 17.30
N ARG A 301 8.28 9.48 16.10
CA ARG A 301 9.25 9.01 15.08
C ARG A 301 9.06 7.57 14.61
N ALA A 302 7.86 6.98 14.75
CA ALA A 302 7.59 5.64 14.22
C ALA A 302 7.47 5.65 12.69
N ASN A 303 6.98 6.73 12.07
CA ASN A 303 6.80 6.81 10.62
C ASN A 303 8.16 6.60 9.90
N PRO A 304 8.36 5.51 9.13
CA PRO A 304 9.65 5.22 8.49
C PRO A 304 9.88 6.06 7.23
N ARG A 305 8.85 6.80 6.79
CA ARG A 305 8.92 7.74 5.66
C ARG A 305 9.42 9.09 6.15
N LEU A 306 10.46 9.60 5.48
CA LEU A 306 10.95 10.96 5.70
C LEU A 306 10.19 11.96 4.81
N ASN A 307 10.11 13.20 5.26
CA ASN A 307 9.81 14.34 4.43
C ASN A 307 10.95 14.60 3.42
N LEU A 308 10.67 15.42 2.40
CA LEU A 308 11.62 15.73 1.31
C LEU A 308 12.89 16.47 1.77
N ASP A 309 12.86 17.11 2.95
CA ASP A 309 14.02 17.73 3.60
C ASP A 309 14.85 16.75 4.48
N GLY A 310 14.43 15.49 4.57
CA GLY A 310 15.03 14.47 5.43
C GLY A 310 14.60 14.53 6.90
N SER A 311 13.64 15.40 7.26
CA SER A 311 12.97 15.34 8.56
C SER A 311 12.00 14.17 8.65
N ILE A 312 11.65 13.74 9.85
CA ILE A 312 10.71 12.63 10.07
C ILE A 312 9.29 13.20 10.11
N LYS A 313 8.37 12.65 9.32
CA LYS A 313 6.95 13.05 9.35
C LYS A 313 6.34 12.68 10.73
N PRO A 314 5.78 13.63 11.50
CA PRO A 314 5.11 13.31 12.75
C PRO A 314 3.86 12.48 12.52
N THR A 315 3.55 11.60 13.46
CA THR A 315 2.20 11.02 13.58
C THR A 315 1.24 12.12 14.04
N PHE A 316 0.02 12.19 13.51
CA PHE A 316 -1.04 13.07 14.03
C PHE A 316 -2.13 12.24 14.72
N MET A 317 -2.69 12.73 15.83
CA MET A 317 -3.76 12.03 16.55
C MET A 317 -4.86 12.99 16.98
N PHE A 318 -6.13 12.53 16.97
CA PHE A 318 -7.23 13.31 17.55
C PHE A 318 -8.26 12.44 18.28
N SER A 319 -8.64 12.86 19.48
CA SER A 319 -9.49 12.11 20.41
C SER A 319 -10.99 12.44 20.33
N GLU A 320 -11.82 11.41 20.46
CA GLU A 320 -13.27 11.55 20.64
C GLU A 320 -13.65 11.52 22.14
N LEU A 321 -14.21 12.61 22.66
CA LEU A 321 -14.46 12.77 24.12
C LEU A 321 -15.94 12.99 24.47
N LEU A 322 -16.80 13.31 23.48
CA LEU A 322 -18.25 13.49 23.61
C LEU A 322 -18.66 14.24 24.89
N THR A 323 -18.23 15.51 24.99
CA THR A 323 -18.48 16.43 26.12
C THR A 323 -18.33 17.89 25.65
N ASP A 324 -18.95 18.86 26.34
CA ASP A 324 -18.74 20.30 26.13
C ASP A 324 -17.76 20.95 27.12
N ASP A 325 -17.24 20.18 28.08
CA ASP A 325 -16.23 20.65 29.04
C ASP A 325 -14.86 20.83 28.35
N LYS A 326 -14.57 22.08 27.96
CA LYS A 326 -13.29 22.48 27.38
C LYS A 326 -12.07 22.22 28.28
N GLY A 327 -12.27 22.25 29.60
CA GLY A 327 -11.22 22.01 30.59
C GLY A 327 -10.84 20.53 30.67
N PHE A 328 -11.83 19.64 30.55
CA PHE A 328 -11.60 18.20 30.38
C PHE A 328 -10.97 17.89 29.01
N ILE A 329 -11.49 18.48 27.92
CA ILE A 329 -10.91 18.29 26.58
C ILE A 329 -9.44 18.74 26.54
N GLN A 330 -9.08 19.79 27.29
CA GLN A 330 -7.73 20.34 27.29
C GLN A 330 -6.65 19.35 27.75
N SER A 331 -6.94 18.41 28.67
CA SER A 331 -5.92 17.44 29.13
C SER A 331 -5.62 16.34 28.10
N TYR A 332 -6.56 16.08 27.19
CA TYR A 332 -6.38 15.16 26.07
C TYR A 332 -5.67 15.77 24.86
N ILE A 333 -5.44 17.09 24.84
CA ILE A 333 -4.71 17.78 23.77
C ILE A 333 -3.24 17.99 24.17
N ARG A 334 -2.31 17.62 23.29
CA ARG A 334 -0.87 17.74 23.51
C ARG A 334 -0.14 18.18 22.24
N LYS A 335 0.41 19.39 22.27
CA LYS A 335 1.03 20.09 21.12
C LYS A 335 2.45 20.57 21.45
N ASP A 336 3.26 19.74 22.12
CA ASP A 336 4.62 20.10 22.58
C ASP A 336 5.74 19.72 21.60
N LEU A 337 5.42 19.20 20.40
CA LEU A 337 6.39 19.16 19.29
C LEU A 337 6.77 20.58 18.81
N PRO A 338 8.07 20.85 18.52
CA PRO A 338 8.50 22.13 17.93
C PRO A 338 7.96 22.43 16.52
N SER A 339 7.35 21.44 15.84
CA SER A 339 6.67 21.59 14.55
C SER A 339 5.64 20.45 14.41
N PRO A 340 4.39 20.74 14.00
CA PRO A 340 3.35 19.72 13.79
C PRO A 340 3.55 18.92 12.49
N VAL A 341 4.51 19.30 11.64
CA VAL A 341 4.77 18.70 10.31
C VAL A 341 6.18 18.12 10.15
N SER A 342 7.09 18.31 11.12
CA SER A 342 8.47 17.80 11.03
C SER A 342 9.12 17.52 12.38
N ILE A 343 9.75 16.35 12.53
CA ILE A 343 10.65 16.03 13.65
C ILE A 343 12.08 15.94 13.13
N SER A 344 12.99 16.74 13.71
CA SER A 344 14.43 16.60 13.44
C SER A 344 14.93 15.20 13.82
N PRO A 345 15.71 14.50 12.96
CA PRO A 345 16.28 13.19 13.30
C PRO A 345 17.18 13.17 14.54
N ALA A 346 17.63 14.34 15.01
CA ALA A 346 18.39 14.52 16.25
C ALA A 346 17.50 14.69 17.51
N ASN A 347 16.19 14.91 17.38
CA ASN A 347 15.29 15.02 18.53
C ASN A 347 14.95 13.63 19.09
N THR A 348 15.38 13.35 20.32
CA THR A 348 15.06 12.11 21.07
C THR A 348 14.12 12.37 22.26
N THR A 349 13.54 13.56 22.37
CA THR A 349 12.55 13.90 23.40
C THR A 349 11.15 13.72 22.82
N VAL A 350 10.36 12.84 23.45
CA VAL A 350 8.96 12.58 23.07
C VAL A 350 8.11 13.83 23.30
N GLY A 351 7.41 14.26 22.26
CA GLY A 351 6.37 15.28 22.30
C GLY A 351 5.18 14.83 21.45
N GLY A 352 3.98 15.25 21.84
CA GLY A 352 2.73 14.92 21.18
C GLY A 352 2.39 15.88 20.04
N ASN A 353 1.63 15.34 19.09
CA ASN A 353 0.97 16.07 18.00
C ASN A 353 -0.51 15.65 17.99
N ARG A 354 -1.14 15.89 19.13
CA ARG A 354 -2.40 15.29 19.55
C ARG A 354 -3.44 16.37 19.82
N ASP A 355 -4.64 16.15 19.33
CA ASP A 355 -5.77 17.08 19.28
C ASP A 355 -7.06 16.40 19.78
N ALA A 356 -8.20 17.08 19.73
CA ALA A 356 -9.50 16.49 20.05
C ALA A 356 -10.62 16.99 19.10
N LEU A 357 -11.67 16.19 18.93
CA LEU A 357 -12.88 16.63 18.22
C LEU A 357 -13.54 17.79 18.97
N ASP A 358 -13.85 18.88 18.25
CA ASP A 358 -14.41 20.12 18.81
C ASP A 358 -15.92 19.99 19.10
N PHE A 359 -16.26 19.09 20.03
CA PHE A 359 -17.61 18.90 20.55
C PHE A 359 -18.25 20.20 21.09
N PRO A 360 -17.54 21.12 21.78
CA PRO A 360 -18.07 22.43 22.16
C PRO A 360 -18.61 23.24 20.96
N LEU A 361 -17.86 23.32 19.85
CA LEU A 361 -18.35 23.95 18.62
C LEU A 361 -19.50 23.17 17.99
N PHE A 362 -19.38 21.84 17.89
CA PHE A 362 -20.40 20.99 17.29
C PHE A 362 -21.75 21.14 17.98
N PHE A 363 -21.79 21.06 19.32
CA PHE A 363 -23.02 21.22 20.09
C PHE A 363 -23.59 22.64 19.97
N ALA A 364 -22.75 23.68 19.95
CA ALA A 364 -23.19 25.04 19.70
C ALA A 364 -23.82 25.20 18.30
N MET A 365 -23.18 24.68 17.25
CA MET A 365 -23.73 24.67 15.89
C MET A 365 -25.03 23.88 15.81
N ARG A 366 -25.10 22.68 16.38
CA ARG A 366 -26.31 21.84 16.40
C ARG A 366 -27.48 22.58 17.06
N ASN A 367 -27.23 23.21 18.20
CA ASN A 367 -28.26 23.89 18.98
C ASN A 367 -28.73 25.23 18.38
N ASN A 368 -27.92 25.88 17.52
CA ASN A 368 -28.16 27.25 17.01
C ASN A 368 -28.20 27.36 15.47
N LEU A 369 -28.14 26.25 14.73
CA LEU A 369 -28.32 26.18 13.27
C LEU A 369 -29.52 25.27 12.95
N THR A 370 -30.64 25.53 13.61
CA THR A 370 -31.88 24.73 13.55
C THR A 370 -32.74 25.09 12.33
N GLY A 371 -33.63 24.18 11.94
CA GLY A 371 -34.60 24.42 10.86
C GLY A 371 -35.76 25.35 11.21
N ASN A 372 -35.95 25.70 12.48
CA ASN A 372 -37.05 26.57 12.92
C ASN A 372 -36.71 28.07 12.91
N GLY A 373 -35.42 28.44 12.91
CA GLY A 373 -34.94 29.83 12.94
C GLY A 373 -34.98 30.49 14.32
N LEU A 374 -36.05 30.27 15.10
CA LEU A 374 -36.36 30.93 16.39
C LEU A 374 -35.32 30.72 17.51
N GLN A 375 -34.39 29.78 17.33
CA GLN A 375 -33.36 29.43 18.29
C GLN A 375 -31.94 29.74 17.77
N ASN A 376 -31.83 30.38 16.61
CA ASN A 376 -30.57 30.49 15.90
C ASN A 376 -29.83 31.79 16.27
N ASN A 377 -28.71 31.63 16.98
CA ASN A 377 -27.94 32.76 17.51
C ASN A 377 -26.43 32.56 17.33
N TRP A 378 -25.79 33.39 16.50
CA TRP A 378 -24.35 33.37 16.28
C TRP A 378 -23.50 33.71 17.51
N HIS A 379 -24.01 34.46 18.50
CA HIS A 379 -23.28 34.73 19.76
C HIS A 379 -23.03 33.46 20.57
N GLN A 380 -23.87 32.42 20.38
CA GLN A 380 -23.67 31.11 21.00
C GLN A 380 -22.70 30.22 20.21
N ILE A 381 -22.37 30.56 18.96
CA ILE A 381 -21.52 29.76 18.06
C ILE A 381 -20.10 30.35 17.94
N HIS A 382 -19.98 31.68 17.77
CA HIS A 382 -18.74 32.31 17.28
C HIS A 382 -17.52 32.11 18.20
N ASN A 383 -17.72 31.89 19.50
CA ASN A 383 -16.68 31.63 20.51
C ASN A 383 -16.86 30.26 21.21
N ALA A 384 -17.66 29.35 20.63
CA ALA A 384 -17.94 28.05 21.24
C ALA A 384 -16.76 27.08 21.21
N SER A 385 -15.87 27.21 20.22
CA SER A 385 -14.77 26.29 19.91
C SER A 385 -13.80 25.99 21.06
N GLN A 386 -13.26 24.77 21.09
CA GLN A 386 -12.10 24.41 21.91
C GLN A 386 -10.88 25.32 21.67
N ASP A 387 -10.70 25.82 20.43
CA ASP A 387 -9.70 26.80 20.00
C ASP A 387 -9.61 28.06 20.90
N MET A 388 -10.71 28.41 21.59
CA MET A 388 -10.76 29.54 22.53
C MET A 388 -10.14 29.24 23.92
N GLN A 389 -9.68 28.01 24.19
CA GLN A 389 -9.37 27.53 25.54
C GLN A 389 -7.92 27.83 25.99
N ASP A 390 -6.95 27.92 25.07
CA ASP A 390 -5.53 28.02 25.40
C ASP A 390 -4.97 29.45 25.36
N ASP A 391 -5.23 30.21 24.30
CA ASP A 391 -4.83 31.62 24.18
C ASP A 391 -6.01 32.61 24.07
N GLY A 392 -7.24 32.11 23.87
CA GLY A 392 -8.46 32.90 23.75
C GLY A 392 -8.71 33.51 22.36
N LEU A 393 -7.98 33.05 21.33
CA LEU A 393 -8.13 33.44 19.95
C LEU A 393 -8.96 32.40 19.16
N ARG A 394 -9.01 32.58 17.84
CA ARG A 394 -9.66 31.67 16.88
C ARG A 394 -8.70 31.36 15.74
N ASN A 395 -7.49 30.95 16.11
CA ASN A 395 -6.32 30.83 15.23
C ASN A 395 -6.04 29.39 14.78
N GLY A 396 -6.78 28.40 15.29
CA GLY A 396 -6.65 27.01 14.90
C GLY A 396 -5.59 26.22 15.67
N SER A 397 -5.16 26.71 16.84
CA SER A 397 -4.21 26.00 17.72
C SER A 397 -4.72 24.60 18.08
N GLN A 398 -6.02 24.50 18.37
CA GLN A 398 -6.65 23.35 18.99
C GLN A 398 -8.10 23.15 18.50
N GLY A 399 -8.55 21.90 18.47
CA GLY A 399 -9.89 21.50 18.06
C GLY A 399 -9.95 21.08 16.59
N VAL A 400 -10.29 19.81 16.37
CA VAL A 400 -10.68 19.28 15.07
C VAL A 400 -12.17 19.52 14.88
N SER A 401 -12.51 20.55 14.10
CA SER A 401 -13.89 20.94 13.87
C SER A 401 -14.63 19.99 12.93
N PHE A 402 -15.91 19.71 13.21
CA PHE A 402 -16.76 18.82 12.42
C PHE A 402 -18.21 19.28 12.47
N VAL A 403 -19.01 18.80 11.52
CA VAL A 403 -20.44 19.16 11.36
C VAL A 403 -21.31 17.92 11.47
N ASP A 404 -20.88 16.84 10.83
CA ASP A 404 -21.49 15.52 10.85
C ASP A 404 -20.43 14.48 11.27
N SER A 405 -20.88 13.32 11.73
CA SER A 405 -20.04 12.15 11.96
C SER A 405 -20.85 10.87 11.73
N HIS A 406 -20.22 9.73 11.94
CA HIS A 406 -20.83 8.42 11.76
C HIS A 406 -21.74 8.02 12.94
N ASP A 407 -21.66 8.76 14.05
CA ASP A 407 -22.24 8.46 15.36
C ASP A 407 -23.74 8.76 15.50
N ASN A 408 -24.45 8.00 16.33
CA ASN A 408 -25.85 8.30 16.70
C ASN A 408 -25.94 9.30 17.87
N LEU A 409 -25.47 10.53 17.63
CA LEU A 409 -25.36 11.55 18.68
C LEU A 409 -26.74 12.00 19.23
N PRO A 410 -26.94 12.06 20.57
CA PRO A 410 -28.16 12.58 21.17
C PRO A 410 -28.48 14.00 20.68
N GLY A 411 -29.70 14.21 20.18
CA GLY A 411 -30.12 15.47 19.58
C GLY A 411 -29.73 15.67 18.10
N GLY A 412 -29.01 14.72 17.49
CA GLY A 412 -28.66 14.73 16.07
C GLY A 412 -27.58 15.75 15.69
N PHE A 413 -27.66 16.22 14.45
CA PHE A 413 -26.68 17.09 13.79
C PHE A 413 -27.27 18.48 13.47
N PRO A 414 -26.46 19.51 13.16
CA PRO A 414 -26.95 20.81 12.67
C PRO A 414 -27.91 20.63 11.48
N PHE A 415 -29.01 21.37 11.47
CA PHE A 415 -29.99 21.28 10.37
C PHE A 415 -29.47 22.02 9.12
N LEU A 416 -28.89 23.21 9.31
CA LEU A 416 -28.29 24.01 8.23
C LEU A 416 -26.86 23.55 7.91
N LYS A 417 -26.70 22.25 7.56
CA LYS A 417 -25.40 21.59 7.40
C LYS A 417 -24.41 22.37 6.53
N ASN A 418 -24.81 22.84 5.34
CA ASN A 418 -23.87 23.53 4.45
C ASN A 418 -23.39 24.90 5.02
N VAL A 419 -24.18 25.57 5.87
CA VAL A 419 -23.74 26.78 6.59
C VAL A 419 -22.71 26.43 7.68
N ALA A 420 -22.91 25.32 8.38
CA ALA A 420 -21.94 24.79 9.33
C ALA A 420 -20.63 24.35 8.63
N TYR A 421 -20.70 23.76 7.42
CA TYR A 421 -19.53 23.47 6.59
C TYR A 421 -18.84 24.74 6.08
N ALA A 422 -19.58 25.75 5.63
CA ALA A 422 -19.00 27.03 5.22
C ALA A 422 -18.29 27.75 6.39
N TYR A 423 -18.76 27.58 7.63
CA TYR A 423 -18.10 28.09 8.82
C TYR A 423 -16.84 27.27 9.18
N THR A 424 -16.95 25.94 9.31
CA THR A 424 -15.84 25.06 9.73
C THR A 424 -14.72 24.94 8.69
N LEU A 425 -15.03 24.87 7.40
CA LEU A 425 -14.03 24.74 6.36
C LEU A 425 -13.22 26.03 6.15
N LEU A 426 -13.81 27.22 6.33
CA LEU A 426 -13.12 28.49 6.06
C LEU A 426 -12.52 29.18 7.30
N ARG A 427 -12.75 28.70 8.52
CA ARG A 427 -11.99 29.13 9.71
C ARG A 427 -10.58 28.52 9.79
N PRO A 428 -9.68 29.08 10.61
CA PRO A 428 -8.44 28.41 11.03
C PRO A 428 -8.70 27.09 11.79
N GLY A 429 -7.67 26.24 11.87
CA GLY A 429 -7.71 24.95 12.56
C GLY A 429 -8.13 23.79 11.67
N ASN A 430 -8.14 22.58 12.21
CA ASN A 430 -8.52 21.36 11.47
C ASN A 430 -10.05 21.29 11.24
N ALA A 431 -10.46 20.69 10.12
CA ALA A 431 -11.86 20.54 9.75
C ALA A 431 -12.12 19.19 9.04
N ILE A 432 -13.17 18.49 9.45
CA ILE A 432 -13.64 17.23 8.88
C ILE A 432 -14.84 17.46 7.95
N VAL A 433 -14.81 16.80 6.78
CA VAL A 433 -16.00 16.48 5.99
C VAL A 433 -16.31 15.00 6.18
N TYR A 434 -17.55 14.67 6.54
CA TYR A 434 -17.99 13.28 6.64
C TYR A 434 -18.70 12.80 5.37
N GLN A 435 -18.21 11.70 4.80
CA GLN A 435 -18.87 10.95 3.73
C GLN A 435 -19.22 9.53 4.21
N ASN A 436 -20.46 9.14 3.93
CA ASN A 436 -20.90 7.75 3.89
C ASN A 436 -21.07 7.38 2.41
N ALA A 437 -20.38 6.33 1.94
CA ALA A 437 -20.43 5.91 0.54
C ALA A 437 -21.54 4.87 0.23
N LEU A 438 -22.23 4.36 1.26
CA LEU A 438 -23.40 3.47 1.19
C LEU A 438 -23.17 2.14 0.44
N GLU A 439 -21.91 1.69 0.27
CA GLU A 439 -21.56 0.49 -0.49
C GLU A 439 -22.18 -0.79 0.11
N PHE A 440 -22.32 -0.85 1.44
CA PHE A 440 -22.90 -1.99 2.15
C PHE A 440 -24.41 -1.87 2.39
N GLY A 441 -25.06 -0.85 1.79
CA GLY A 441 -26.52 -0.68 1.78
C GLY A 441 -27.01 0.61 2.44
N THR A 442 -28.23 1.01 2.08
CA THR A 442 -28.88 2.24 2.53
C THR A 442 -29.73 2.03 3.78
N GLY A 443 -29.76 3.01 4.70
CA GLY A 443 -30.68 2.98 5.85
C GLY A 443 -30.29 1.97 6.92
N ARG A 444 -28.98 1.78 7.13
CA ARG A 444 -28.42 1.08 8.29
C ARG A 444 -28.65 1.91 9.55
N ASP A 445 -28.86 1.26 10.70
CA ASP A 445 -28.92 1.96 11.99
C ASP A 445 -27.57 2.60 12.39
N PHE A 446 -26.46 2.08 11.85
CA PHE A 446 -25.10 2.58 12.03
C PHE A 446 -24.19 2.06 10.88
N PRO A 447 -23.30 2.89 10.30
CA PRO A 447 -23.06 4.31 10.59
C PRO A 447 -24.11 5.25 9.96
N ASN A 448 -24.16 6.50 10.43
CA ASN A 448 -25.10 7.53 9.94
C ASN A 448 -24.83 7.99 8.48
N ASP A 449 -25.83 8.59 7.84
CA ASP A 449 -25.71 9.23 6.51
C ASP A 449 -24.81 10.48 6.55
N GLY A 450 -23.86 10.56 5.59
CA GLY A 450 -22.92 11.68 5.43
C GLY A 450 -23.27 12.65 4.29
N LYS A 451 -22.32 13.50 3.90
CA LYS A 451 -22.50 14.43 2.76
C LYS A 451 -22.28 13.73 1.43
N VAL A 452 -23.39 13.52 0.72
CA VAL A 452 -23.44 12.88 -0.60
C VAL A 452 -22.71 13.64 -1.72
N ASP A 453 -22.34 14.90 -1.49
CA ASP A 453 -21.61 15.81 -2.38
C ASP A 453 -20.16 16.08 -1.93
N ALA A 454 -19.63 15.32 -0.96
CA ALA A 454 -18.25 15.47 -0.46
C ALA A 454 -17.18 15.24 -1.54
N LEU A 455 -17.40 14.28 -2.45
CA LEU A 455 -16.62 14.07 -3.66
C LEU A 455 -17.36 14.51 -4.94
N GLY A 456 -18.37 15.36 -4.79
CA GLY A 456 -19.18 15.90 -5.88
C GLY A 456 -20.15 14.90 -6.51
N GLY A 457 -20.37 15.02 -7.83
CA GLY A 457 -21.15 14.07 -8.62
C GLY A 457 -22.63 14.43 -8.76
N PHE A 458 -23.50 13.44 -8.63
CA PHE A 458 -24.96 13.53 -8.89
C PHE A 458 -25.67 14.59 -8.04
N TYR A 459 -25.15 14.88 -6.84
CA TYR A 459 -25.74 15.82 -5.88
C TYR A 459 -25.14 17.24 -5.94
N GLY A 460 -24.32 17.53 -6.96
CA GLY A 460 -23.65 18.81 -7.13
C GLY A 460 -22.28 18.87 -6.44
N ASP A 461 -21.80 20.09 -6.20
CA ASP A 461 -20.41 20.46 -5.89
C ASP A 461 -20.26 21.32 -4.62
N THR A 462 -21.33 21.47 -3.84
CA THR A 462 -21.41 22.46 -2.74
C THR A 462 -20.28 22.30 -1.72
N ILE A 463 -19.93 21.07 -1.36
CA ILE A 463 -18.85 20.77 -0.40
C ILE A 463 -17.48 20.77 -1.08
N THR A 464 -17.34 20.22 -2.29
CA THR A 464 -16.06 20.25 -3.03
C THR A 464 -15.59 21.68 -3.25
N LYS A 465 -16.50 22.61 -3.57
CA LYS A 465 -16.19 24.04 -3.69
C LYS A 465 -15.74 24.66 -2.37
N LEU A 466 -16.31 24.29 -1.23
CA LEU A 466 -15.85 24.78 0.08
C LEU A 466 -14.46 24.24 0.46
N VAL A 467 -14.09 23.03 0.00
CA VAL A 467 -12.72 22.48 0.16
C VAL A 467 -11.73 23.21 -0.76
N GLU A 468 -12.08 23.46 -2.02
CA GLU A 468 -11.30 24.30 -2.94
C GLU A 468 -11.02 25.70 -2.33
N LEU A 469 -12.06 26.34 -1.77
CA LEU A 469 -11.95 27.65 -1.13
C LEU A 469 -11.19 27.60 0.20
N ARG A 470 -11.25 26.50 0.96
CA ARG A 470 -10.38 26.29 2.13
C ARG A 470 -8.91 26.27 1.71
N ASN A 471 -8.58 25.49 0.69
CA ASN A 471 -7.21 25.32 0.22
C ASN A 471 -6.63 26.61 -0.39
N SER A 472 -7.43 27.36 -1.15
CA SER A 472 -6.99 28.57 -1.87
C SER A 472 -7.14 29.86 -1.06
N HIS A 473 -8.24 30.02 -0.30
CA HIS A 473 -8.62 31.28 0.35
C HIS A 473 -8.77 31.18 1.88
N GLY A 474 -8.82 29.98 2.48
CA GLY A 474 -8.88 29.73 3.92
C GLY A 474 -7.56 30.02 4.65
N ARG A 475 -7.01 31.22 4.47
CA ARG A 475 -5.64 31.63 4.83
C ARG A 475 -5.62 33.05 5.40
N GLY A 476 -4.67 33.34 6.27
CA GLY A 476 -4.61 34.58 7.05
C GLY A 476 -5.39 34.49 8.37
N ASP A 477 -5.02 35.32 9.34
CA ASP A 477 -5.76 35.59 10.58
C ASP A 477 -7.30 35.62 10.41
N LEU A 478 -8.05 35.10 11.38
CA LEU A 478 -9.49 35.30 11.48
C LEU A 478 -9.78 36.64 12.17
N HIS A 479 -10.58 37.49 11.52
CA HIS A 479 -11.09 38.73 12.08
C HIS A 479 -12.60 38.81 12.01
N GLU A 480 -13.26 38.97 13.15
CA GLU A 480 -14.69 39.26 13.22
C GLU A 480 -14.98 40.64 12.60
N ARG A 481 -15.93 40.70 11.66
CA ARG A 481 -16.28 41.93 10.91
C ARG A 481 -17.70 42.41 11.15
N TRP A 482 -18.61 41.48 11.43
CA TRP A 482 -19.99 41.77 11.81
C TRP A 482 -20.57 40.60 12.60
N ILE A 483 -21.34 40.91 13.62
CA ILE A 483 -22.31 39.99 14.23
C ILE A 483 -23.55 40.82 14.52
N ASP A 484 -24.74 40.28 14.27
CA ASP A 484 -25.97 41.03 14.54
C ASP A 484 -26.18 41.22 16.05
N GLU A 485 -26.73 42.37 16.44
CA GLU A 485 -27.17 42.59 17.82
C GLU A 485 -28.24 41.58 18.21
N ALA A 486 -28.08 40.96 19.37
CA ALA A 486 -28.91 39.84 19.80
C ALA A 486 -30.33 40.32 20.15
N PHE A 487 -31.30 40.07 19.25
CA PHE A 487 -32.67 40.58 19.37
C PHE A 487 -33.63 39.54 19.95
N GLY A 488 -34.64 39.98 20.71
CA GLY A 488 -35.60 39.06 21.32
C GLY A 488 -36.49 38.36 20.28
N ASP A 489 -36.72 37.06 20.45
CA ASP A 489 -37.42 36.12 19.56
C ASP A 489 -38.90 36.42 19.23
N GLY A 490 -39.42 37.58 19.65
CA GLY A 490 -40.83 37.97 19.55
C GLY A 490 -41.80 37.24 20.49
N ASN A 491 -41.42 36.08 21.05
CA ASN A 491 -42.28 35.24 21.89
C ASN A 491 -42.19 35.60 23.38
N GLY A 492 -41.15 36.35 23.79
CA GLY A 492 -41.04 36.92 25.14
C GLY A 492 -40.58 35.93 26.21
N ASN A 493 -39.96 34.82 25.80
CA ASN A 493 -39.36 33.81 26.66
C ASN A 493 -37.96 34.21 27.20
N GLY A 494 -37.36 35.28 26.67
CA GLY A 494 -36.01 35.74 27.01
C GLY A 494 -34.89 35.17 26.13
N GLN A 495 -35.21 34.35 25.12
CA GLN A 495 -34.26 33.94 24.10
C GLN A 495 -33.92 35.12 23.17
N GLN A 496 -32.68 35.12 22.68
CA GLN A 496 -32.17 36.12 21.74
C GLN A 496 -31.71 35.41 20.46
N GLU A 497 -32.09 35.95 19.31
CA GLU A 497 -31.68 35.52 17.98
C GLU A 497 -30.55 36.44 17.45
N SER A 498 -29.74 35.93 16.53
CA SER A 498 -28.76 36.73 15.78
C SER A 498 -28.58 36.08 14.42
N ALA A 499 -29.07 36.75 13.37
CA ALA A 499 -29.25 36.16 12.04
C ALA A 499 -27.94 36.02 11.24
N ILE A 500 -27.15 37.09 11.20
CA ILE A 500 -25.94 37.22 10.39
C ILE A 500 -24.66 37.20 11.24
N TYR A 501 -23.67 36.50 10.71
CA TYR A 501 -22.27 36.57 11.15
C TYR A 501 -21.35 36.79 9.94
N VAL A 502 -20.34 37.63 10.10
CA VAL A 502 -19.34 37.92 9.06
C VAL A 502 -17.96 37.97 9.66
N TYR A 503 -17.03 37.21 9.09
CA TYR A 503 -15.61 37.27 9.42
C TYR A 503 -14.75 37.36 8.16
N GLU A 504 -13.51 37.79 8.32
CA GLU A 504 -12.49 37.83 7.27
C GLU A 504 -11.37 36.85 7.62
N ARG A 505 -10.90 36.10 6.62
CA ARG A 505 -9.58 35.46 6.60
C ARG A 505 -8.62 36.43 5.94
N SER A 506 -7.67 36.98 6.71
CA SER A 506 -7.26 38.36 6.43
C SER A 506 -6.59 38.59 5.09
N LYS A 507 -7.05 39.62 4.35
CA LYS A 507 -6.71 39.91 2.95
C LYS A 507 -6.91 38.73 1.98
N SER A 508 -7.64 37.69 2.37
CA SER A 508 -7.86 36.47 1.57
C SER A 508 -9.31 36.37 1.13
N ALA A 509 -10.26 36.30 2.09
CA ALA A 509 -11.69 36.33 1.82
C ALA A 509 -12.51 36.87 3.00
N VAL A 510 -13.68 37.44 2.72
CA VAL A 510 -14.75 37.72 3.68
C VAL A 510 -15.83 36.66 3.55
N VAL A 511 -16.16 35.98 4.65
CA VAL A 511 -17.18 34.93 4.73
C VAL A 511 -18.41 35.51 5.41
N GLY A 512 -19.55 35.56 4.70
CA GLY A 512 -20.84 35.95 5.23
C GLY A 512 -21.72 34.73 5.45
N LEU A 513 -22.30 34.60 6.65
CA LEU A 513 -23.10 33.45 7.08
C LEU A 513 -24.46 33.89 7.60
N SER A 514 -25.52 33.18 7.18
CA SER A 514 -26.90 33.38 7.61
C SER A 514 -27.45 32.08 8.18
N ASN A 515 -27.97 32.15 9.41
CA ASN A 515 -28.69 31.05 10.04
C ASN A 515 -30.22 31.14 9.86
N ARG A 516 -30.70 32.10 9.04
CA ARG A 516 -32.13 32.25 8.71
C ARG A 516 -32.59 31.12 7.79
N ASN A 517 -33.76 30.53 8.08
CA ASN A 517 -34.39 29.50 7.24
C ASN A 517 -35.64 30.01 6.49
N ASP A 518 -35.65 31.29 6.14
CA ASP A 518 -36.65 31.92 5.27
C ASP A 518 -36.11 32.18 3.85
N SER A 519 -36.84 32.92 3.02
CA SER A 519 -36.43 33.32 1.66
C SER A 519 -36.21 34.83 1.63
N PHE A 520 -34.97 35.23 1.83
CA PHE A 520 -34.54 36.63 1.89
C PHE A 520 -33.05 36.75 1.51
N VAL A 521 -32.61 37.97 1.17
CA VAL A 521 -31.20 38.33 1.04
C VAL A 521 -30.96 39.56 1.92
N GLU A 522 -30.10 39.43 2.92
CA GLU A 522 -29.82 40.44 3.93
C GLU A 522 -28.53 41.19 3.57
N THR A 523 -28.57 42.53 3.49
CA THR A 523 -27.39 43.34 3.12
C THR A 523 -26.82 44.08 4.34
N ARG A 524 -25.63 43.69 4.80
CA ARG A 524 -24.89 44.42 5.83
C ARG A 524 -24.00 45.49 5.18
N ASN A 525 -24.26 46.75 5.52
CA ASN A 525 -23.61 47.91 4.92
C ASN A 525 -22.45 48.40 5.81
N GLY A 526 -21.30 48.71 5.22
CA GLY A 526 -20.14 49.21 5.96
C GLY A 526 -19.34 48.14 6.71
N VAL A 527 -19.40 46.88 6.28
CA VAL A 527 -18.59 45.77 6.83
C VAL A 527 -17.11 46.12 6.61
N GLN A 528 -16.34 46.21 7.70
CA GLN A 528 -14.92 46.58 7.64
C GLN A 528 -14.06 45.42 7.11
N THR A 529 -12.99 45.74 6.38
CA THR A 529 -12.00 44.77 5.91
C THR A 529 -10.55 45.23 6.13
N ASN A 530 -9.57 44.33 6.00
CA ASN A 530 -8.13 44.67 5.89
C ASN A 530 -7.67 44.76 4.42
N PHE A 531 -8.57 44.59 3.44
CA PHE A 531 -8.25 44.81 2.02
C PHE A 531 -8.02 46.30 1.75
N ALA A 532 -7.18 46.60 0.76
CA ALA A 532 -6.89 47.97 0.39
C ALA A 532 -8.12 48.65 -0.26
N PRO A 533 -8.41 49.94 0.03
CA PRO A 533 -9.40 50.72 -0.70
C PRO A 533 -9.21 50.63 -2.22
N GLY A 534 -10.27 50.33 -2.96
CA GLY A 534 -10.26 50.12 -4.40
C GLY A 534 -10.15 48.66 -4.84
N THR A 535 -9.75 47.73 -3.96
CA THR A 535 -9.73 46.28 -4.23
C THR A 535 -11.11 45.79 -4.66
N VAL A 536 -11.17 44.94 -5.68
CA VAL A 536 -12.40 44.22 -6.05
C VAL A 536 -12.34 42.82 -5.45
N LEU A 537 -13.44 42.41 -4.82
CA LEU A 537 -13.67 41.04 -4.39
C LEU A 537 -14.77 40.44 -5.27
N VAL A 538 -14.63 39.17 -5.65
CA VAL A 538 -15.64 38.40 -6.37
C VAL A 538 -16.31 37.41 -5.42
N GLU A 539 -17.58 37.09 -5.66
CA GLU A 539 -18.27 36.00 -4.97
C GLU A 539 -17.72 34.66 -5.50
N LEU A 540 -17.21 33.82 -4.60
CA LEU A 540 -16.42 32.63 -4.92
C LEU A 540 -17.20 31.32 -4.80
N THR A 541 -18.35 31.29 -4.13
CA THR A 541 -19.13 30.04 -3.98
C THR A 541 -20.01 29.73 -5.19
N GLY A 542 -20.31 30.74 -6.02
CA GLY A 542 -21.24 30.65 -7.13
C GLY A 542 -22.69 30.97 -6.72
N ASN A 543 -22.95 31.25 -5.45
CA ASN A 543 -24.29 31.56 -4.94
C ASN A 543 -24.87 32.86 -5.53
N ALA A 544 -24.02 33.79 -6.00
CA ALA A 544 -24.47 34.97 -6.75
C ALA A 544 -24.96 34.67 -8.18
N ALA A 545 -24.51 33.57 -8.78
CA ALA A 545 -24.86 33.16 -10.15
C ALA A 545 -25.91 32.04 -10.21
N ASP A 546 -26.11 31.31 -9.10
CA ASP A 546 -27.12 30.27 -8.98
C ASP A 546 -28.51 30.89 -8.73
N ALA A 547 -29.35 30.91 -9.77
CA ALA A 547 -30.73 31.41 -9.71
C ALA A 547 -31.66 30.63 -8.74
N THR A 548 -31.20 29.52 -8.14
CA THR A 548 -31.87 28.84 -7.02
C THR A 548 -31.63 29.53 -5.69
N VAL A 549 -30.47 30.18 -5.54
CA VAL A 549 -30.02 30.88 -4.33
C VAL A 549 -30.32 32.38 -4.43
N ASP A 550 -30.10 32.98 -5.60
CA ASP A 550 -30.41 34.37 -5.89
C ASP A 550 -31.27 34.55 -7.16
N PRO A 551 -32.57 34.21 -7.09
CA PRO A 551 -33.53 34.45 -8.18
C PRO A 551 -33.81 35.95 -8.45
N GLY A 552 -33.20 36.87 -7.69
CA GLY A 552 -33.42 38.31 -7.79
C GLY A 552 -32.21 39.13 -8.26
N ASN A 553 -31.05 38.50 -8.42
CA ASN A 553 -29.74 39.15 -8.63
C ASN A 553 -29.44 40.23 -7.54
N ALA A 554 -29.75 39.92 -6.28
CA ALA A 554 -29.54 40.76 -5.10
C ALA A 554 -28.16 40.57 -4.42
N ILE A 555 -27.45 39.50 -4.77
CA ILE A 555 -26.05 39.21 -4.41
C ILE A 555 -25.16 39.63 -5.59
N PRO A 556 -24.30 40.65 -5.45
CA PRO A 556 -23.41 41.05 -6.54
C PRO A 556 -22.33 40.00 -6.82
N GLU A 557 -22.12 39.61 -8.08
CA GLU A 557 -20.98 38.76 -8.46
C GLU A 557 -19.61 39.39 -8.09
N ALA A 558 -19.54 40.71 -7.99
CA ALA A 558 -18.37 41.46 -7.55
C ALA A 558 -18.74 42.69 -6.70
N ILE A 559 -17.87 43.04 -5.75
CA ILE A 559 -17.98 44.23 -4.88
C ILE A 559 -16.63 44.94 -4.79
N ARG A 560 -16.63 46.27 -4.63
CA ARG A 560 -15.41 47.05 -4.43
C ARG A 560 -15.30 47.55 -2.99
N VAL A 561 -14.11 47.38 -2.41
CA VAL A 561 -13.73 47.96 -1.12
C VAL A 561 -13.68 49.48 -1.25
N ASN A 562 -14.48 50.19 -0.45
CA ASN A 562 -14.64 51.64 -0.54
C ASN A 562 -13.44 52.40 0.07
N GLY A 563 -13.49 53.74 0.02
CA GLY A 563 -12.45 54.63 0.54
C GLY A 563 -12.13 54.50 2.05
N SER A 564 -13.01 53.84 2.82
CA SER A 564 -12.86 53.57 4.26
C SER A 564 -12.37 52.13 4.55
N GLY A 565 -12.08 51.32 3.52
CA GLY A 565 -11.74 49.90 3.69
C GLY A 565 -12.97 48.99 3.91
N GLN A 566 -14.17 49.47 3.57
CA GLN A 566 -15.45 48.79 3.85
C GLN A 566 -16.14 48.28 2.59
N ILE A 567 -16.98 47.26 2.76
CA ILE A 567 -17.86 46.70 1.73
C ILE A 567 -19.33 46.72 2.19
N ASN A 568 -20.25 46.55 1.23
CA ASN A 568 -21.63 46.15 1.50
C ASN A 568 -21.76 44.69 1.09
N LEU A 569 -22.22 43.84 2.01
CA LEU A 569 -22.25 42.39 1.84
C LEU A 569 -23.69 41.88 1.86
N SER A 570 -24.17 41.40 0.70
CA SER A 570 -25.45 40.68 0.56
C SER A 570 -25.26 39.20 0.86
N ILE A 571 -26.09 38.64 1.75
CA ILE A 571 -26.00 37.25 2.22
C ILE A 571 -27.41 36.61 2.10
N PRO A 572 -27.56 35.45 1.44
CA PRO A 572 -28.85 34.77 1.33
C PRO A 572 -29.25 34.09 2.64
N SER A 573 -30.56 33.95 2.87
CA SER A 573 -31.12 32.96 3.78
C SER A 573 -31.04 31.54 3.18
N ASN A 574 -31.54 30.52 3.88
CA ASN A 574 -31.37 29.13 3.46
C ASN A 574 -32.50 28.54 2.60
N ALA A 575 -33.71 29.11 2.63
CA ALA A 575 -34.88 28.85 1.77
C ALA A 575 -35.10 27.42 1.19
N GLY A 576 -34.72 26.35 1.90
CA GLY A 576 -34.74 24.97 1.41
C GLY A 576 -33.58 24.53 0.49
N HIS A 577 -32.77 25.46 -0.04
CA HIS A 577 -31.51 25.14 -0.75
C HIS A 577 -30.31 24.97 0.21
N GLY A 578 -30.43 25.44 1.45
CA GLY A 578 -29.43 25.26 2.51
C GLY A 578 -28.12 26.03 2.32
N ARG A 579 -28.02 26.91 1.31
CA ARG A 579 -26.82 27.70 1.00
C ARG A 579 -26.91 29.14 1.51
N GLY A 580 -27.24 29.33 2.80
CA GLY A 580 -27.31 30.64 3.44
C GLY A 580 -25.94 31.24 3.75
N TYR A 581 -25.08 31.38 2.74
CA TYR A 581 -23.72 31.91 2.89
C TYR A 581 -23.16 32.47 1.58
N VAL A 582 -22.10 33.28 1.67
CA VAL A 582 -21.30 33.83 0.56
C VAL A 582 -19.84 33.94 0.96
N VAL A 583 -18.93 33.88 -0.01
CA VAL A 583 -17.48 34.02 0.23
C VAL A 583 -16.91 34.99 -0.79
N TYR A 584 -16.55 36.20 -0.36
CA TYR A 584 -15.98 37.22 -1.25
C TYR A 584 -14.47 37.33 -1.07
N GLY A 585 -13.71 36.96 -2.09
CA GLY A 585 -12.25 37.02 -2.07
C GLY A 585 -11.66 37.71 -3.30
N VAL A 586 -10.34 37.91 -3.28
CA VAL A 586 -9.61 38.34 -4.48
C VAL A 586 -9.61 37.22 -5.52
N ALA A 587 -9.71 37.56 -6.81
CA ALA A 587 -9.79 36.52 -7.84
C ALA A 587 -8.49 35.68 -7.91
N PRO A 588 -8.58 34.33 -7.92
CA PRO A 588 -7.43 33.47 -8.19
C PRO A 588 -7.15 33.38 -9.71
N PRO A 589 -6.00 32.84 -10.14
CA PRO A 589 -5.68 32.75 -11.56
C PRO A 589 -6.56 31.79 -12.35
N GLN A 590 -6.84 32.15 -13.61
CA GLN A 590 -7.64 31.33 -14.53
C GLN A 590 -6.74 30.77 -15.63
N GLY A 591 -7.10 29.61 -16.19
CA GLY A 591 -6.28 28.96 -17.20
C GLY A 591 -6.82 27.62 -17.68
N THR A 592 -5.99 26.87 -18.40
CA THR A 592 -6.30 25.52 -18.89
C THR A 592 -5.05 24.64 -18.86
N LEU A 593 -5.17 23.48 -18.20
CA LEU A 593 -4.16 22.43 -18.15
C LEU A 593 -4.43 21.36 -19.22
N SER A 594 -3.42 21.10 -20.03
CA SER A 594 -3.40 20.10 -21.10
C SER A 594 -2.16 19.22 -20.99
N LEU A 595 -2.30 17.93 -21.29
CA LEU A 595 -1.20 16.99 -21.43
C LEU A 595 -0.98 16.63 -22.89
N THR A 596 0.26 16.36 -23.28
CA THR A 596 0.60 15.78 -24.61
C THR A 596 1.41 14.51 -24.41
N GLY A 597 1.22 13.50 -25.26
CA GLY A 597 1.74 12.14 -25.05
C GLY A 597 0.71 11.15 -24.47
N VAL A 598 -0.51 11.62 -24.17
CA VAL A 598 -1.65 10.77 -23.79
C VAL A 598 -2.06 9.89 -24.96
N SER A 599 -2.06 8.56 -24.76
CA SER A 599 -2.43 7.58 -25.79
C SER A 599 -3.90 7.14 -25.72
N SER A 600 -4.50 7.19 -24.53
CA SER A 600 -5.90 6.89 -24.26
C SER A 600 -6.32 7.50 -22.91
N THR A 601 -7.61 7.44 -22.58
CA THR A 601 -8.12 7.92 -21.29
C THR A 601 -9.05 6.86 -20.71
N LEU A 602 -8.81 6.42 -19.46
CA LEU A 602 -9.75 5.61 -18.70
C LEU A 602 -10.86 6.55 -18.21
N ALA A 603 -12.04 6.46 -18.82
CA ALA A 603 -13.14 7.38 -18.54
C ALA A 603 -13.63 7.26 -17.08
N GLY A 604 -14.02 8.39 -16.50
CA GLY A 604 -14.82 8.41 -15.26
C GLY A 604 -16.21 7.84 -15.49
N ALA A 605 -16.81 7.27 -14.45
CA ALA A 605 -18.15 6.74 -14.47
C ALA A 605 -19.20 7.86 -14.39
N THR A 606 -20.35 7.68 -15.04
CA THR A 606 -21.48 8.61 -14.90
C THR A 606 -22.13 8.41 -13.52
N PRO A 607 -22.19 9.42 -12.65
CA PRO A 607 -22.78 9.29 -11.32
C PRO A 607 -24.30 9.24 -11.37
N THR A 608 -24.86 8.44 -10.48
CA THR A 608 -26.30 8.32 -10.20
C THR A 608 -26.52 8.29 -8.69
N ALA A 609 -27.75 8.54 -8.24
CA ALA A 609 -28.12 8.42 -6.83
C ALA A 609 -27.73 7.07 -6.18
N ALA A 610 -27.62 5.98 -6.95
CA ALA A 610 -27.33 4.64 -6.46
C ALA A 610 -25.84 4.27 -6.39
N ASN A 611 -24.95 5.04 -7.03
CA ASN A 611 -23.50 4.77 -7.08
C ASN A 611 -22.62 5.98 -6.79
N ASN A 612 -23.17 7.13 -6.35
CA ASN A 612 -22.39 8.35 -6.13
C ASN A 612 -21.26 8.20 -5.09
N GLY A 613 -21.44 7.32 -4.11
CA GLY A 613 -20.42 7.01 -3.10
C GLY A 613 -19.27 6.12 -3.63
N THR A 614 -19.53 5.27 -4.62
CA THR A 614 -18.60 4.22 -5.08
C THR A 614 -18.00 4.45 -6.47
N ALA A 615 -18.65 5.24 -7.33
CA ALA A 615 -18.20 5.48 -8.70
C ALA A 615 -17.15 6.60 -8.79
N ARG A 616 -15.95 6.29 -9.30
CA ARG A 616 -14.93 7.29 -9.64
C ARG A 616 -15.42 8.21 -10.75
N LEU A 617 -15.40 9.52 -10.51
CA LEU A 617 -15.86 10.56 -11.43
C LEU A 617 -14.75 11.04 -12.38
N ALA A 618 -13.49 10.96 -11.92
CA ALA A 618 -12.32 11.38 -12.65
C ALA A 618 -11.99 10.48 -13.86
N ASN A 619 -11.65 11.15 -14.96
CA ASN A 619 -10.88 10.56 -16.05
C ASN A 619 -9.42 10.36 -15.62
N ILE A 620 -8.79 9.29 -16.10
CA ILE A 620 -7.36 9.04 -15.90
C ILE A 620 -6.68 8.99 -17.28
N ASP A 621 -5.70 9.87 -17.51
CA ASP A 621 -4.98 9.97 -18.78
C ASP A 621 -3.84 8.95 -18.86
N VAL A 622 -3.83 8.10 -19.90
CA VAL A 622 -2.88 6.99 -20.04
C VAL A 622 -1.64 7.42 -20.82
N ILE A 623 -0.45 7.18 -20.25
CA ILE A 623 0.86 7.48 -20.85
C ILE A 623 1.58 6.16 -21.16
N THR A 624 1.74 5.88 -22.46
CA THR A 624 2.46 4.68 -22.94
C THR A 624 3.84 4.97 -23.55
N GLY A 625 4.18 6.25 -23.73
CA GLY A 625 5.50 6.68 -24.19
C GLY A 625 6.47 6.91 -23.04
N ASN A 626 7.78 6.94 -23.35
CA ASN A 626 8.82 7.30 -22.37
C ASN A 626 8.74 8.75 -21.89
N THR A 627 8.02 9.63 -22.58
CA THR A 627 7.90 11.05 -22.22
C THR A 627 6.50 11.57 -22.51
N PHE A 628 6.00 12.43 -21.64
CA PHE A 628 4.82 13.26 -21.88
C PHE A 628 5.14 14.72 -21.50
N ALA A 629 4.32 15.68 -21.91
CA ALA A 629 4.53 17.08 -21.52
C ALA A 629 3.30 17.66 -20.83
N VAL A 630 3.55 18.35 -19.71
CA VAL A 630 2.58 19.08 -18.90
C VAL A 630 2.57 20.54 -19.36
N GLN A 631 1.42 21.03 -19.83
CA GLN A 631 1.27 22.41 -20.30
C GLN A 631 0.09 23.10 -19.61
N LEU A 632 0.38 24.16 -18.86
CA LEU A 632 -0.61 25.14 -18.40
C LEU A 632 -0.52 26.40 -19.26
N ASN A 633 -1.67 26.99 -19.59
CA ASN A 633 -1.74 28.38 -20.08
C ASN A 633 -2.71 29.16 -19.20
N THR A 634 -2.30 30.32 -18.67
CA THR A 634 -3.17 31.21 -17.88
C THR A 634 -3.80 32.28 -18.76
N THR A 635 -5.00 32.72 -18.39
CA THR A 635 -5.83 33.63 -19.19
C THR A 635 -6.06 34.98 -18.49
N PRO A 636 -6.09 36.11 -19.22
CA PRO A 636 -6.36 37.43 -18.68
C PRO A 636 -7.63 37.51 -17.82
N VAL A 637 -7.49 37.79 -16.53
CA VAL A 637 -8.62 37.71 -15.59
C VAL A 637 -9.42 39.00 -15.57
N THR A 638 -10.64 38.95 -16.09
CA THR A 638 -11.59 40.09 -16.08
C THR A 638 -12.78 39.76 -15.20
N LEU A 639 -12.97 40.56 -14.16
CA LEU A 639 -14.01 40.41 -13.14
C LEU A 639 -15.33 41.04 -13.59
N PRO A 640 -16.49 40.54 -13.12
CA PRO A 640 -17.78 41.20 -13.27
C PRO A 640 -17.74 42.66 -12.82
N ALA A 641 -18.69 43.47 -13.31
CA ALA A 641 -18.82 44.86 -12.89
C ALA A 641 -19.17 44.91 -11.39
N PRO A 642 -18.40 45.59 -10.52
CA PRO A 642 -18.72 45.67 -9.09
C PRO A 642 -20.08 46.32 -8.83
N ALA A 643 -20.70 46.00 -7.70
CA ALA A 643 -21.99 46.56 -7.29
C ALA A 643 -22.09 48.09 -7.45
N GLY A 644 -22.91 48.56 -8.40
CA GLY A 644 -23.10 49.98 -8.72
C GLY A 644 -22.20 50.54 -9.83
N GLU A 645 -21.28 49.74 -10.38
CA GLU A 645 -20.47 50.05 -11.56
C GLU A 645 -21.07 49.43 -12.84
N VAL A 646 -20.65 49.92 -14.00
CA VAL A 646 -21.25 49.55 -15.32
C VAL A 646 -20.29 48.71 -16.18
N ASN A 647 -19.00 48.70 -15.86
CA ASN A 647 -17.95 48.06 -16.66
C ASN A 647 -17.27 46.93 -15.87
N PRO A 648 -17.00 45.77 -16.50
CA PRO A 648 -16.09 44.76 -15.97
C PRO A 648 -14.71 45.33 -15.62
N VAL A 649 -14.03 44.72 -14.64
CA VAL A 649 -12.73 45.19 -14.12
C VAL A 649 -11.63 44.19 -14.46
N ARG A 650 -10.59 44.62 -15.16
CA ARG A 650 -9.39 43.79 -15.36
C ARG A 650 -8.56 43.74 -14.07
N ASP A 651 -8.42 42.55 -13.49
CA ASP A 651 -7.54 42.32 -12.35
C ASP A 651 -6.21 41.73 -12.82
N VAL A 652 -5.22 42.60 -13.00
CA VAL A 652 -3.89 42.20 -13.49
C VAL A 652 -3.16 41.24 -12.55
N HIS A 653 -3.44 41.26 -11.24
CA HIS A 653 -2.73 40.42 -10.28
C HIS A 653 -3.19 38.95 -10.36
N ALA A 654 -4.40 38.71 -10.88
CA ALA A 654 -4.92 37.38 -11.16
C ALA A 654 -4.45 36.79 -12.50
N ASP A 655 -3.77 37.56 -13.37
CA ASP A 655 -3.18 37.02 -14.62
C ASP A 655 -2.11 35.93 -14.35
N GLY A 656 -1.53 35.94 -13.13
CA GLY A 656 -0.63 34.93 -12.58
C GLY A 656 0.86 35.21 -12.79
N ASP A 657 1.62 35.35 -11.70
CA ASP A 657 3.06 35.68 -11.70
C ASP A 657 3.97 34.45 -11.60
N ALA A 658 3.46 33.34 -11.05
CA ALA A 658 4.12 32.05 -11.04
C ALA A 658 3.12 30.90 -11.25
N ALA A 659 3.61 29.81 -11.82
CA ALA A 659 3.00 28.50 -11.70
C ALA A 659 4.11 27.45 -11.49
N MET A 660 3.75 26.34 -10.85
CA MET A 660 4.63 25.22 -10.49
C MET A 660 3.87 23.90 -10.68
N LEU A 661 4.57 22.78 -10.80
CA LEU A 661 3.98 21.45 -10.96
C LEU A 661 4.47 20.45 -9.90
N MET A 662 3.61 19.53 -9.48
CA MET A 662 3.92 18.44 -8.57
C MET A 662 3.31 17.14 -9.09
N ILE A 663 4.08 16.06 -9.07
CA ILE A 663 3.59 14.69 -9.19
C ILE A 663 3.88 13.98 -7.88
N ASP A 664 2.92 13.17 -7.41
CA ASP A 664 3.07 12.20 -6.33
C ASP A 664 3.54 12.76 -4.96
N GLY A 665 3.19 14.01 -4.66
CA GLY A 665 3.61 14.68 -3.42
C GLY A 665 5.08 15.13 -3.40
N GLY A 666 5.85 14.91 -4.48
CA GLY A 666 7.24 15.33 -4.61
C GLY A 666 8.14 14.32 -5.33
N VAL A 667 8.13 14.37 -6.66
CA VAL A 667 9.07 13.67 -7.56
C VAL A 667 9.84 14.72 -8.35
N ASN A 668 11.13 14.48 -8.65
CA ASN A 668 11.94 15.36 -9.52
C ASN A 668 11.47 15.30 -10.98
N LEU A 669 11.00 16.43 -11.52
CA LEU A 669 10.39 16.52 -12.86
C LEU A 669 11.17 17.36 -13.89
N ASN A 670 12.21 18.09 -13.48
CA ASN A 670 12.81 19.15 -14.30
C ASN A 670 14.32 19.01 -14.54
N ASN A 671 14.90 17.85 -14.21
CA ASN A 671 16.33 17.53 -14.35
C ASN A 671 17.27 18.39 -13.47
N LEU A 672 16.74 19.13 -12.49
CA LEU A 672 17.55 19.77 -11.45
C LEU A 672 17.92 18.77 -10.34
N ALA A 673 18.60 19.23 -9.30
CA ALA A 673 19.27 18.39 -8.31
C ALA A 673 18.41 18.17 -7.05
N GLY A 674 17.41 17.30 -7.14
CA GLY A 674 16.44 17.02 -6.08
C GLY A 674 15.07 17.55 -6.45
N VAL A 675 14.23 17.82 -5.44
CA VAL A 675 12.96 18.55 -5.59
C VAL A 675 13.19 20.01 -5.22
N ASP A 676 12.68 20.97 -6.00
CA ASP A 676 12.93 22.40 -5.78
C ASP A 676 12.39 22.91 -4.44
N HIS A 677 11.23 22.41 -3.99
CA HIS A 677 10.53 22.90 -2.81
C HIS A 677 10.29 21.83 -1.72
N THR A 678 11.29 21.62 -0.86
CA THR A 678 11.28 20.53 0.15
C THR A 678 10.82 20.92 1.57
N THR A 679 10.48 22.19 1.85
CA THR A 679 10.14 22.66 3.21
C THR A 679 8.74 22.19 3.66
N PRO A 680 8.60 21.32 4.69
CA PRO A 680 7.30 20.82 5.13
C PRO A 680 6.34 21.94 5.59
N GLY A 681 5.04 21.77 5.33
CA GLY A 681 4.02 22.78 5.62
C GLY A 681 3.97 23.96 4.62
N SER A 682 4.96 24.09 3.73
CA SER A 682 4.94 25.12 2.68
C SER A 682 3.80 24.93 1.69
N VAL A 683 3.23 26.04 1.19
CA VAL A 683 2.21 26.04 0.12
C VAL A 683 2.74 25.58 -1.26
N VAL A 684 4.05 25.29 -1.34
CA VAL A 684 4.73 24.69 -2.49
C VAL A 684 5.51 23.42 -2.13
N TYR A 685 5.28 22.82 -0.94
CA TYR A 685 5.95 21.56 -0.58
C TYR A 685 5.66 20.47 -1.63
N GLY A 686 6.72 19.84 -2.16
CA GLY A 686 6.64 18.82 -3.21
C GLY A 686 6.57 19.36 -4.64
N PHE A 687 6.52 20.68 -4.84
CA PHE A 687 6.45 21.28 -6.18
C PHE A 687 7.83 21.53 -6.80
N GLU A 688 7.84 21.48 -8.13
CA GLU A 688 8.95 21.81 -9.03
C GLU A 688 8.67 23.11 -9.81
N GLU A 689 9.73 23.80 -10.18
CA GLU A 689 9.67 24.91 -11.11
C GLU A 689 9.62 24.41 -12.57
N PHE A 690 8.82 25.08 -13.41
CA PHE A 690 8.82 24.86 -14.85
C PHE A 690 10.14 25.37 -15.47
N THR A 691 10.85 24.51 -16.21
CA THR A 691 12.16 24.84 -16.81
C THR A 691 12.15 24.91 -18.34
N ASP A 692 11.36 24.08 -19.04
CA ASP A 692 11.32 24.11 -20.52
C ASP A 692 10.68 25.43 -21.03
N VAL A 693 9.56 25.83 -20.44
CA VAL A 693 8.90 27.13 -20.69
C VAL A 693 8.33 27.68 -19.39
N ARG A 694 8.71 28.91 -19.04
CA ARG A 694 8.17 29.67 -17.90
C ARG A 694 7.95 31.14 -18.30
N SER A 695 6.74 31.45 -18.75
CA SER A 695 6.34 32.81 -19.15
C SER A 695 5.12 33.25 -18.35
N PRO A 696 5.27 34.07 -17.30
CA PRO A 696 4.15 34.55 -16.49
C PRO A 696 3.17 35.47 -17.23
N GLY A 697 1.92 35.52 -16.75
CA GLY A 697 0.89 36.46 -17.23
C GLY A 697 1.01 37.83 -16.58
N PHE A 698 1.38 37.87 -15.29
CA PHE A 698 1.83 39.07 -14.57
C PHE A 698 3.35 39.15 -14.56
N VAL A 699 3.91 40.30 -14.95
CA VAL A 699 5.34 40.60 -14.91
C VAL A 699 5.51 42.01 -14.36
N ASP A 700 6.07 42.17 -13.16
CA ASP A 700 6.46 43.50 -12.66
C ASP A 700 7.74 44.00 -13.36
N ASN A 701 7.81 45.31 -13.58
CA ASN A 701 8.98 46.01 -14.14
C ASN A 701 9.91 46.61 -13.06
N GLY A 702 9.69 46.29 -11.78
CA GLY A 702 10.40 46.87 -10.64
C GLY A 702 9.82 48.21 -10.15
N ALA A 703 8.64 48.61 -10.64
CA ALA A 703 7.92 49.81 -10.21
C ALA A 703 6.49 49.52 -9.70
N GLY A 704 6.13 48.24 -9.53
CA GLY A 704 4.79 47.81 -9.10
C GLY A 704 3.75 47.87 -10.22
N VAL A 705 4.16 47.63 -11.46
CA VAL A 705 3.32 47.78 -12.66
C VAL A 705 3.44 46.55 -13.55
N ASN A 706 2.32 45.87 -13.80
CA ASN A 706 2.27 44.75 -14.73
C ASN A 706 2.61 45.24 -16.16
N VAL A 707 3.69 44.72 -16.74
CA VAL A 707 4.09 44.87 -18.14
C VAL A 707 3.92 43.58 -18.96
N GLY A 708 3.41 42.51 -18.33
CA GLY A 708 3.03 41.27 -18.98
C GLY A 708 1.81 41.41 -19.89
N THR A 709 1.60 40.44 -20.77
CA THR A 709 0.44 40.42 -21.69
C THR A 709 -0.86 39.97 -21.03
N GLY A 710 -0.79 39.45 -19.80
CA GLY A 710 -1.90 38.79 -19.11
C GLY A 710 -2.10 37.32 -19.45
N THR A 711 -1.31 36.78 -20.38
CA THR A 711 -1.38 35.37 -20.82
C THR A 711 -0.12 34.63 -20.36
N GLY A 712 -0.23 33.78 -19.36
CA GLY A 712 0.87 32.93 -18.93
C GLY A 712 0.97 31.65 -19.76
N SER A 713 2.18 31.10 -19.89
CA SER A 713 2.42 29.80 -20.52
C SER A 713 3.56 29.08 -19.80
N TYR A 714 3.30 27.86 -19.37
CA TYR A 714 4.18 27.04 -18.54
C TYR A 714 4.20 25.62 -19.08
N SER A 715 5.38 25.09 -19.40
CA SER A 715 5.56 23.79 -20.04
C SER A 715 6.73 23.03 -19.42
N GLN A 716 6.54 21.74 -19.14
CA GLN A 716 7.60 20.83 -18.69
C GLN A 716 7.41 19.46 -19.34
N THR A 717 8.45 18.97 -20.01
CA THR A 717 8.58 17.59 -20.45
C THR A 717 8.95 16.71 -19.27
N ILE A 718 8.19 15.64 -19.05
CA ILE A 718 8.37 14.66 -17.98
C ILE A 718 8.97 13.37 -18.58
N ASP A 719 9.99 12.81 -17.93
CA ASP A 719 10.44 11.45 -18.21
C ASP A 719 9.56 10.43 -17.46
N ALA A 720 8.71 9.73 -18.21
CA ALA A 720 7.85 8.68 -17.67
C ALA A 720 8.62 7.38 -17.35
N ALA A 721 9.92 7.29 -17.67
CA ALA A 721 10.80 6.23 -17.17
C ALA A 721 11.34 6.48 -15.76
N ALA A 722 11.11 7.68 -15.19
CA ALA A 722 11.38 8.00 -13.78
C ALA A 722 10.16 7.73 -12.87
N LEU A 723 9.00 7.43 -13.45
CA LEU A 723 7.79 7.03 -12.74
C LEU A 723 7.66 5.49 -12.71
N SER A 724 6.88 4.97 -11.77
CA SER A 724 6.45 3.57 -11.77
C SER A 724 5.37 3.34 -12.83
N GLU A 725 4.99 2.08 -13.04
CA GLU A 725 3.73 1.76 -13.71
C GLU A 725 2.55 2.06 -12.77
N GLY A 726 1.33 2.22 -13.30
CA GLY A 726 0.13 2.47 -12.53
C GLY A 726 -0.20 3.96 -12.31
N ARG A 727 -0.87 4.29 -11.20
CA ARG A 727 -1.54 5.58 -11.00
C ARG A 727 -0.64 6.65 -10.37
N HIS A 728 -0.65 7.83 -11.00
CA HIS A 728 0.09 9.02 -10.60
C HIS A 728 -0.82 10.25 -10.52
N TYR A 729 -0.50 11.19 -9.64
CA TYR A 729 -1.37 12.32 -9.29
C TYR A 729 -0.66 13.65 -9.56
N LEU A 730 -1.11 14.37 -10.60
CA LEU A 730 -0.55 15.65 -11.03
C LEU A 730 -1.37 16.82 -10.48
N THR A 731 -0.68 17.80 -9.90
CA THR A 731 -1.21 19.13 -9.59
C THR A 731 -0.31 20.19 -10.23
N VAL A 732 -0.88 21.09 -11.01
CA VAL A 732 -0.23 22.33 -11.44
C VAL A 732 -0.88 23.50 -10.71
N ARG A 733 -0.12 24.22 -9.90
CA ARG A 733 -0.60 25.33 -9.06
C ARG A 733 -0.20 26.66 -9.68
N ALA A 734 -1.16 27.55 -9.91
CA ALA A 734 -0.92 28.90 -10.41
C ALA A 734 -1.26 29.95 -9.35
N PHE A 735 -0.32 30.86 -9.08
CA PHE A 735 -0.42 31.84 -7.99
C PHE A 735 -0.88 33.22 -8.47
N ARG A 736 -1.74 33.88 -7.67
CA ARG A 736 -2.03 35.31 -7.79
C ARG A 736 -0.82 36.11 -7.34
N HIS A 737 -0.53 37.24 -7.99
CA HIS A 737 0.51 38.15 -7.52
C HIS A 737 0.13 38.79 -6.18
N ARG A 738 0.93 38.53 -5.12
CA ARG A 738 0.65 38.99 -3.74
C ARG A 738 1.76 39.84 -3.11
N ASN A 739 2.95 39.89 -3.70
CA ASN A 739 4.10 40.58 -3.09
C ASN A 739 3.93 42.11 -3.08
N ALA A 740 3.78 42.69 -1.89
CA ALA A 740 3.59 44.14 -1.71
C ALA A 740 4.79 45.00 -2.16
N ALA A 741 5.99 44.44 -2.25
CA ALA A 741 7.17 45.16 -2.76
C ALA A 741 7.12 45.39 -4.29
N THR A 742 6.27 44.63 -5.00
CA THR A 742 6.14 44.61 -6.48
C THR A 742 4.71 44.88 -6.93
N GLY A 743 3.92 45.56 -6.09
CA GLY A 743 2.56 46.03 -6.41
C GLY A 743 1.40 45.13 -5.98
N GLY A 744 1.68 43.98 -5.35
CA GLY A 744 0.63 43.15 -4.72
C GLY A 744 0.06 43.75 -3.43
N ASP A 745 -0.94 43.08 -2.85
CA ASP A 745 -1.65 43.53 -1.64
C ASP A 745 -1.02 43.09 -0.31
N GLY A 746 -0.03 42.18 -0.34
CA GLY A 746 0.62 41.63 0.83
C GLY A 746 -0.31 40.81 1.73
N GLY A 747 -1.25 40.07 1.15
CA GLY A 747 -1.98 38.99 1.83
C GLY A 747 -1.32 37.62 1.66
N PRO A 748 -1.86 36.56 2.30
CA PRO A 748 -1.39 35.18 2.16
C PRO A 748 -1.53 34.67 0.72
N ALA A 749 -0.81 33.61 0.35
CA ALA A 749 -0.89 33.04 -0.99
C ALA A 749 -2.33 32.67 -1.39
N VAL A 750 -2.75 33.08 -2.59
CA VAL A 750 -4.02 32.71 -3.23
C VAL A 750 -3.68 32.11 -4.59
N PHE A 751 -4.28 30.97 -4.93
CA PHE A 751 -3.92 30.18 -6.10
C PHE A 751 -5.11 29.38 -6.63
N THR A 752 -4.96 28.86 -7.85
CA THR A 752 -5.82 27.81 -8.41
C THR A 752 -4.97 26.57 -8.70
N ASP A 753 -5.50 25.41 -8.29
CA ASP A 753 -4.94 24.11 -8.63
C ASP A 753 -5.63 23.56 -9.88
N PHE A 754 -4.82 23.11 -10.83
CA PHE A 754 -5.26 22.39 -12.02
C PHE A 754 -4.77 20.95 -11.90
N THR A 755 -5.69 20.01 -11.74
CA THR A 755 -5.38 18.60 -11.41
C THR A 755 -5.63 17.65 -12.59
N ARG A 756 -4.81 16.59 -12.67
CA ARG A 756 -4.97 15.43 -13.56
C ARG A 756 -4.58 14.16 -12.80
N THR A 757 -5.28 13.07 -13.07
CA THR A 757 -4.82 11.73 -12.68
C THR A 757 -4.25 11.04 -13.92
N ILE A 758 -3.12 10.38 -13.78
CA ILE A 758 -2.36 9.76 -14.87
C ILE A 758 -2.23 8.26 -14.60
N TYR A 759 -2.22 7.44 -15.65
CA TYR A 759 -1.84 6.03 -15.59
C TYR A 759 -0.61 5.80 -16.48
N VAL A 760 0.52 5.41 -15.90
CA VAL A 760 1.74 5.05 -16.66
C VAL A 760 1.65 3.57 -17.02
N ASP A 761 1.79 3.29 -18.32
CA ASP A 761 1.64 1.97 -18.94
C ASP A 761 2.76 1.80 -19.99
N ARG A 762 3.99 1.51 -19.57
CA ARG A 762 5.20 1.41 -20.41
C ARG A 762 5.86 0.03 -20.42
N LEU A 763 5.57 -0.82 -19.45
CA LEU A 763 6.00 -2.22 -19.38
C LEU A 763 4.84 -3.16 -19.73
N ALA A 764 5.06 -4.47 -19.77
CA ALA A 764 3.97 -5.44 -19.88
C ALA A 764 3.77 -6.08 -18.51
N PRO A 765 2.52 -6.41 -18.10
CA PRO A 765 2.22 -6.75 -16.72
C PRO A 765 2.92 -8.06 -16.33
N GLU A 766 3.57 -8.08 -15.18
CA GLU A 766 4.29 -9.24 -14.66
C GLU A 766 3.44 -10.00 -13.65
N ALA A 767 3.21 -11.28 -13.89
CA ALA A 767 2.60 -12.22 -12.97
C ALA A 767 3.64 -13.04 -12.20
N ALA A 768 3.25 -13.53 -11.01
CA ALA A 768 4.00 -14.52 -10.24
C ALA A 768 3.06 -15.52 -9.55
N VAL A 769 3.30 -16.82 -9.70
CA VAL A 769 2.54 -17.86 -8.99
C VAL A 769 2.82 -17.76 -7.49
N VAL A 770 1.75 -17.69 -6.69
CA VAL A 770 1.79 -17.62 -5.22
C VAL A 770 1.54 -19.00 -4.60
N SER A 771 0.64 -19.80 -5.19
CA SER A 771 0.25 -21.11 -4.65
C SER A 771 -0.34 -22.02 -5.73
N PHE A 772 -0.11 -23.33 -5.59
CA PHE A 772 -0.84 -24.39 -6.29
C PHE A 772 -1.24 -25.51 -5.30
N ALA A 773 -1.75 -25.08 -4.14
CA ALA A 773 -2.13 -25.94 -3.01
C ALA A 773 -3.52 -26.58 -3.19
N PRO A 774 -3.88 -27.62 -2.42
CA PRO A 774 -5.26 -28.13 -2.36
C PRO A 774 -6.27 -27.01 -2.06
N PHE A 775 -7.51 -27.16 -2.55
CA PHE A 775 -8.62 -26.24 -2.24
C PHE A 775 -8.71 -25.96 -0.74
N ALA A 776 -8.72 -24.68 -0.35
CA ALA A 776 -8.79 -24.29 1.07
C ALA A 776 -10.06 -24.81 1.78
N SER A 777 -11.14 -25.05 1.03
CA SER A 777 -12.40 -25.63 1.51
C SER A 777 -12.39 -27.16 1.64
N SER A 778 -11.37 -27.85 1.11
CA SER A 778 -11.22 -29.30 1.16
C SER A 778 -9.75 -29.73 1.10
N PRO A 779 -8.92 -29.37 2.10
CA PRO A 779 -7.45 -29.52 2.02
C PRO A 779 -6.96 -30.98 1.92
N GLY A 780 -7.80 -31.96 2.28
CA GLY A 780 -7.52 -33.38 2.08
C GLY A 780 -7.81 -33.92 0.66
N THR A 781 -8.47 -33.13 -0.21
CA THR A 781 -8.77 -33.51 -1.59
C THR A 781 -7.63 -33.02 -2.50
N LEU A 782 -6.48 -33.67 -2.39
CA LEU A 782 -5.21 -33.20 -2.95
C LEU A 782 -5.25 -32.93 -4.47
N GLN A 783 -6.08 -33.66 -5.22
CA GLN A 783 -6.27 -33.51 -6.66
C GLN A 783 -7.11 -32.31 -7.10
N ASN A 784 -7.68 -31.55 -6.16
CA ASN A 784 -8.37 -30.30 -6.46
C ASN A 784 -7.50 -29.14 -5.95
N ARG A 785 -6.89 -28.37 -6.86
CA ARG A 785 -5.88 -27.35 -6.56
C ARG A 785 -6.39 -25.93 -6.84
N ASP A 786 -6.26 -25.04 -5.87
CA ASP A 786 -6.42 -23.60 -6.06
C ASP A 786 -5.08 -23.08 -6.63
N LEU A 787 -5.06 -22.63 -7.90
CA LEU A 787 -3.94 -21.88 -8.46
C LEU A 787 -4.14 -20.41 -8.13
N VAL A 788 -3.22 -19.82 -7.36
CA VAL A 788 -3.22 -18.39 -7.02
C VAL A 788 -2.02 -17.74 -7.68
N VAL A 789 -2.26 -16.65 -8.40
CA VAL A 789 -1.23 -15.85 -9.09
C VAL A 789 -1.44 -14.38 -8.74
N ARG A 790 -0.36 -13.66 -8.47
CA ARG A 790 -0.38 -12.22 -8.21
C ARG A 790 0.14 -11.42 -9.41
N SER A 791 -0.33 -10.19 -9.56
CA SER A 791 0.43 -9.13 -10.22
C SER A 791 1.66 -8.86 -9.35
N ALA A 792 2.84 -8.78 -9.96
CA ALA A 792 4.11 -8.51 -9.28
C ALA A 792 4.39 -7.00 -9.19
N ASP A 793 3.80 -6.25 -10.12
CA ASP A 793 3.77 -4.79 -10.28
C ASP A 793 2.54 -4.13 -9.62
N GLY A 794 1.41 -4.83 -9.59
CA GLY A 794 0.13 -4.33 -9.09
C GLY A 794 -0.69 -3.51 -10.08
N THR A 795 -0.52 -3.75 -11.39
CA THR A 795 -1.24 -3.05 -12.47
C THR A 795 -2.44 -3.81 -13.03
N ALA A 796 -2.48 -5.14 -12.88
CA ALA A 796 -3.47 -5.99 -13.52
C ALA A 796 -4.90 -5.85 -12.96
N ASP A 797 -5.89 -5.84 -13.87
CA ASP A 797 -7.32 -5.89 -13.53
C ASP A 797 -8.02 -7.21 -13.93
N ASN A 798 -7.31 -8.06 -14.68
CA ASN A 798 -7.81 -9.35 -15.15
C ASN A 798 -6.66 -10.36 -15.33
N MET A 799 -6.95 -11.64 -15.08
CA MET A 799 -6.10 -12.75 -15.51
C MET A 799 -6.91 -13.95 -16.05
N HIS A 800 -6.29 -14.72 -16.94
CA HIS A 800 -6.76 -16.02 -17.40
C HIS A 800 -5.66 -17.08 -17.18
N PHE A 801 -5.99 -18.17 -16.50
CA PHE A 801 -5.08 -19.27 -16.17
C PHE A 801 -5.40 -20.54 -16.96
N PHE A 802 -4.36 -21.19 -17.45
CA PHE A 802 -4.41 -22.52 -18.02
C PHE A 802 -3.33 -23.38 -17.35
N ILE A 803 -3.60 -24.67 -17.14
CA ILE A 803 -2.55 -25.64 -16.78
C ILE A 803 -2.23 -26.54 -17.97
N ASP A 804 -1.01 -27.05 -18.00
CA ASP A 804 -0.56 -28.16 -18.84
C ASP A 804 -0.70 -27.94 -20.36
N LEU A 805 -0.68 -26.67 -20.80
CA LEU A 805 -0.66 -26.32 -22.23
C LEU A 805 0.68 -26.72 -22.86
N PRO A 806 0.68 -27.47 -24.00
CA PRO A 806 1.91 -27.86 -24.70
C PRO A 806 2.83 -26.66 -24.97
N ALA A 807 4.16 -26.84 -24.85
CA ALA A 807 5.11 -25.73 -24.95
C ALA A 807 5.12 -25.06 -26.35
N ASN A 808 4.72 -25.78 -27.41
CA ASN A 808 4.54 -25.22 -28.75
C ASN A 808 3.24 -24.42 -28.93
N THR A 809 2.32 -24.41 -27.95
CA THR A 809 1.07 -23.64 -28.05
C THR A 809 1.41 -22.15 -28.07
N THR A 810 1.18 -21.52 -29.22
CA THR A 810 1.62 -20.15 -29.50
C THR A 810 0.77 -19.10 -28.80
N ASN A 811 1.34 -17.93 -28.54
CA ASN A 811 0.64 -16.79 -27.96
C ASN A 811 -0.66 -16.44 -28.72
N ALA A 812 -0.67 -16.57 -30.06
CA ALA A 812 -1.87 -16.35 -30.86
C ALA A 812 -3.00 -17.37 -30.57
N GLN A 813 -2.66 -18.64 -30.33
CA GLN A 813 -3.62 -19.67 -29.94
C GLN A 813 -4.11 -19.44 -28.49
N ILE A 814 -3.22 -19.06 -27.58
CA ILE A 814 -3.56 -18.75 -26.18
C ILE A 814 -4.52 -17.54 -26.12
N MET A 815 -4.24 -16.47 -26.86
CA MET A 815 -5.17 -15.33 -26.96
C MET A 815 -6.50 -15.71 -27.62
N GLN A 816 -6.52 -16.66 -28.57
CA GLN A 816 -7.76 -17.18 -29.12
C GLN A 816 -8.55 -18.01 -28.08
N MET A 817 -7.89 -18.72 -27.17
CA MET A 817 -8.56 -19.40 -26.05
C MET A 817 -9.21 -18.40 -25.10
N VAL A 818 -8.49 -17.35 -24.70
CA VAL A 818 -9.03 -16.22 -23.90
C VAL A 818 -10.23 -15.56 -24.59
N GLN A 819 -10.12 -15.26 -25.89
CA GLN A 819 -11.22 -14.68 -26.68
C GLN A 819 -12.46 -15.59 -26.81
N ASN A 820 -12.34 -16.88 -26.50
CA ASN A 820 -13.46 -17.82 -26.44
C ASN A 820 -14.06 -17.96 -25.01
N GLY A 821 -13.62 -17.15 -24.03
CA GLY A 821 -14.04 -17.26 -22.62
C GLY A 821 -13.47 -18.50 -21.96
N GLN A 822 -12.15 -18.68 -22.05
CA GLN A 822 -11.44 -19.80 -21.44
C GLN A 822 -10.33 -19.31 -20.50
N GLY A 823 -10.15 -20.03 -19.39
CA GLY A 823 -9.10 -19.79 -18.41
C GLY A 823 -9.43 -18.75 -17.35
N ASP A 824 -10.53 -18.01 -17.50
CA ASP A 824 -10.99 -16.91 -16.64
C ASP A 824 -10.71 -17.18 -15.15
N ALA A 825 -9.88 -16.33 -14.54
CA ALA A 825 -9.62 -16.35 -13.10
C ALA A 825 -10.56 -15.37 -12.39
N GLY A 826 -10.94 -15.68 -11.14
CA GLY A 826 -11.67 -14.76 -10.28
C GLY A 826 -10.73 -14.00 -9.35
N ASP A 827 -11.22 -12.93 -8.75
CA ASP A 827 -10.48 -12.15 -7.75
C ASP A 827 -10.21 -12.98 -6.47
N TYR A 828 -9.10 -12.71 -5.79
CA TYR A 828 -8.70 -13.37 -4.55
C TYR A 828 -8.19 -12.39 -3.49
N ASP A 829 -7.36 -11.43 -3.89
CA ASP A 829 -6.92 -10.28 -3.10
C ASP A 829 -6.68 -9.08 -4.04
N ARG A 830 -6.36 -7.89 -3.52
CA ARG A 830 -6.15 -6.66 -4.32
C ARG A 830 -5.24 -6.87 -5.54
N ASP A 831 -4.15 -7.62 -5.38
CA ASP A 831 -3.17 -7.92 -6.42
C ASP A 831 -3.22 -9.38 -6.91
N SER A 832 -4.23 -10.17 -6.54
CA SER A 832 -4.20 -11.63 -6.70
C SER A 832 -5.48 -12.22 -7.24
N PHE A 833 -5.32 -13.15 -8.18
CA PHE A 833 -6.38 -13.86 -8.88
C PHE A 833 -6.26 -15.36 -8.65
N ILE A 834 -7.38 -16.08 -8.75
CA ILE A 834 -7.51 -17.50 -8.42
C ILE A 834 -8.33 -18.26 -9.46
N SER A 835 -7.89 -19.48 -9.79
CA SER A 835 -8.72 -20.44 -10.53
C SER A 835 -8.53 -21.87 -10.00
N GLY A 836 -9.64 -22.62 -9.96
CA GLY A 836 -9.71 -23.93 -9.30
C GLY A 836 -9.64 -25.08 -10.30
N PHE A 837 -8.59 -25.89 -10.23
CA PHE A 837 -8.36 -27.03 -11.12
C PHE A 837 -8.72 -28.36 -10.43
N PHE A 838 -9.42 -29.24 -11.15
CA PHE A 838 -9.97 -30.50 -10.64
C PHE A 838 -9.31 -31.70 -11.28
N GLY A 839 -9.08 -32.77 -10.50
CA GLY A 839 -8.48 -34.01 -11.01
C GLY A 839 -7.01 -33.86 -11.44
N VAL A 840 -6.30 -32.87 -10.88
CA VAL A 840 -4.86 -32.64 -11.06
C VAL A 840 -4.10 -33.92 -10.69
N ARG A 841 -3.14 -34.30 -11.53
CA ARG A 841 -2.41 -35.57 -11.44
C ARG A 841 -1.18 -35.45 -10.54
N THR A 842 -0.53 -36.57 -10.26
CA THR A 842 0.80 -36.58 -9.63
C THR A 842 1.86 -36.31 -10.70
N GLY A 843 2.59 -35.19 -10.62
CA GLY A 843 3.59 -34.79 -11.62
C GLY A 843 4.01 -33.31 -11.54
N ASN A 844 4.83 -32.84 -12.48
CA ASN A 844 5.22 -31.43 -12.62
C ASN A 844 4.25 -30.69 -13.55
N HIS A 845 3.53 -29.69 -13.03
CA HIS A 845 2.58 -28.91 -13.82
C HIS A 845 3.17 -27.60 -14.36
N VAL A 846 2.59 -27.10 -15.44
CA VAL A 846 2.93 -25.80 -16.04
C VAL A 846 1.71 -24.90 -16.03
N ALA A 847 1.75 -23.80 -15.27
CA ALA A 847 0.77 -22.72 -15.42
C ALA A 847 1.14 -21.87 -16.63
N THR A 848 0.18 -21.62 -17.52
CA THR A 848 0.23 -20.53 -18.50
C THR A 848 -0.74 -19.46 -18.04
N VAL A 849 -0.23 -18.27 -17.76
CA VAL A 849 -1.01 -17.12 -17.30
C VAL A 849 -1.03 -16.08 -18.41
N VAL A 850 -2.22 -15.60 -18.73
CA VAL A 850 -2.42 -14.35 -19.48
C VAL A 850 -2.87 -13.30 -18.47
N THR A 851 -2.19 -12.17 -18.44
CA THR A 851 -2.49 -11.05 -17.55
C THR A 851 -2.85 -9.83 -18.38
N PHE A 852 -3.85 -9.06 -17.96
CA PHE A 852 -4.29 -7.84 -18.60
C PHE A 852 -4.27 -6.65 -17.62
N GLU A 853 -4.07 -5.46 -18.18
CA GLU A 853 -4.17 -4.17 -17.48
C GLU A 853 -5.39 -3.39 -17.98
N PRO A 854 -5.90 -2.40 -17.19
CA PRO A 854 -7.02 -1.53 -17.56
C PRO A 854 -6.89 -0.80 -18.92
N THR A 855 -5.67 -0.72 -19.45
CA THR A 855 -5.37 -0.11 -20.76
C THR A 855 -5.62 -1.04 -21.94
N GLY A 856 -5.84 -2.34 -21.69
CA GLY A 856 -5.92 -3.41 -22.69
C GLY A 856 -4.56 -4.00 -23.09
N ARG A 857 -3.46 -3.57 -22.46
CA ARG A 857 -2.17 -4.27 -22.56
C ARG A 857 -2.25 -5.63 -21.88
N SER A 858 -1.43 -6.58 -22.34
CA SER A 858 -1.37 -7.92 -21.79
C SER A 858 0.00 -8.57 -21.94
N ASN A 859 0.26 -9.57 -21.09
CA ASN A 859 1.44 -10.43 -21.11
C ASN A 859 1.02 -11.92 -21.08
N ILE A 860 1.91 -12.81 -21.52
CA ILE A 860 1.71 -14.26 -21.45
C ILE A 860 2.97 -14.89 -20.86
N GLN A 861 2.85 -15.41 -19.64
CA GLN A 861 3.95 -16.06 -18.91
C GLN A 861 3.66 -17.54 -18.69
N ARG A 862 4.73 -18.34 -18.59
CA ARG A 862 4.68 -19.77 -18.28
C ARG A 862 5.52 -20.05 -17.05
N PHE A 863 4.93 -20.73 -16.07
CA PHE A 863 5.55 -21.13 -14.80
C PHE A 863 5.56 -22.65 -14.72
N ALA A 864 6.73 -23.24 -14.94
CA ALA A 864 6.94 -24.69 -14.89
C ALA A 864 7.37 -25.16 -13.49
N GLY A 865 7.58 -26.46 -13.32
CA GLY A 865 8.09 -27.05 -12.08
C GLY A 865 7.10 -27.02 -10.91
N MET A 866 5.80 -26.82 -11.17
CA MET A 866 4.77 -26.86 -10.12
C MET A 866 4.48 -28.32 -9.75
N PHE A 867 5.39 -28.95 -9.00
CA PHE A 867 5.21 -30.33 -8.57
C PHE A 867 3.96 -30.50 -7.70
N ALA A 868 3.11 -31.43 -8.09
CA ALA A 868 1.91 -31.80 -7.37
C ALA A 868 1.95 -33.29 -7.02
N GLU A 869 1.88 -33.62 -5.73
CA GLU A 869 1.45 -34.95 -5.28
C GLU A 869 -0.05 -34.91 -4.97
N THR A 870 -0.84 -35.76 -5.65
CA THR A 870 -2.31 -35.71 -5.58
C THR A 870 -2.99 -37.06 -5.36
N GLY A 871 -2.29 -38.17 -5.56
CA GLY A 871 -2.87 -39.52 -5.53
C GLY A 871 -3.72 -39.88 -6.76
N VAL A 872 -3.81 -38.99 -7.76
CA VAL A 872 -4.34 -39.33 -9.10
C VAL A 872 -3.15 -39.68 -9.99
N GLY A 873 -3.04 -40.98 -10.30
CA GLY A 873 -1.85 -41.57 -10.90
C GLY A 873 -0.73 -41.84 -9.88
N ALA A 874 0.13 -42.81 -10.21
CA ALA A 874 1.22 -43.27 -9.34
C ALA A 874 2.42 -42.31 -9.26
N GLY A 875 2.59 -41.42 -10.24
CA GLY A 875 3.71 -40.48 -10.37
C GLY A 875 4.26 -40.44 -11.79
N PHE A 876 5.51 -39.98 -11.94
CA PHE A 876 6.17 -39.91 -13.24
C PHE A 876 6.16 -41.27 -13.96
N GLY A 877 5.68 -41.29 -15.20
CA GLY A 877 5.49 -42.49 -16.00
C GLY A 877 4.13 -43.19 -15.88
N ASP A 878 3.21 -42.77 -15.00
CA ASP A 878 1.79 -43.16 -15.07
C ASP A 878 1.03 -42.15 -15.95
N MET A 879 1.22 -42.30 -17.25
CA MET A 879 0.79 -41.36 -18.26
C MET A 879 -0.73 -41.28 -18.41
N ASN A 880 -1.44 -42.39 -18.15
CA ASN A 880 -2.90 -42.42 -18.19
C ASN A 880 -3.55 -42.02 -16.85
N GLY A 881 -2.83 -42.14 -15.72
CA GLY A 881 -3.25 -41.69 -14.39
C GLY A 881 -4.08 -42.70 -13.59
N ASN A 882 -3.93 -44.01 -13.84
CA ASN A 882 -4.77 -45.05 -13.21
C ASN A 882 -4.24 -45.61 -11.88
N GLY A 883 -3.01 -45.24 -11.48
CA GLY A 883 -2.34 -45.73 -10.29
C GLY A 883 -1.40 -46.91 -10.51
N ALA A 884 -1.07 -47.27 -11.77
CA ALA A 884 -0.19 -48.39 -12.08
C ALA A 884 0.64 -48.19 -13.36
N TYR A 885 1.97 -48.28 -13.23
CA TYR A 885 2.91 -48.26 -14.35
C TYR A 885 2.74 -49.50 -15.27
N ALA A 886 2.16 -49.30 -16.45
CA ALA A 886 1.98 -50.32 -17.47
C ALA A 886 2.83 -50.06 -18.73
N ALA A 887 3.03 -51.09 -19.55
CA ALA A 887 3.76 -50.96 -20.82
C ALA A 887 3.11 -49.95 -21.79
N SER A 888 1.78 -49.78 -21.69
CA SER A 888 0.98 -48.83 -22.48
C SER A 888 1.15 -47.37 -22.09
N ASP A 889 1.68 -47.08 -20.90
CA ASP A 889 2.04 -45.72 -20.50
C ASP A 889 3.32 -45.25 -21.18
N LEU A 890 4.17 -46.19 -21.59
CA LEU A 890 5.51 -45.89 -22.09
C LEU A 890 5.55 -46.00 -23.62
N LEU A 891 5.01 -47.09 -24.18
CA LEU A 891 5.05 -47.36 -25.62
C LEU A 891 3.70 -47.16 -26.32
N GLY A 892 3.79 -46.81 -27.61
CA GLY A 892 2.67 -46.68 -28.54
C GLY A 892 2.41 -45.23 -28.95
N THR A 893 1.76 -45.04 -30.10
CA THR A 893 1.51 -43.70 -30.69
C THR A 893 0.09 -43.18 -30.40
N SER A 894 -0.54 -43.64 -29.32
CA SER A 894 -1.93 -43.31 -28.97
C SER A 894 -2.16 -43.43 -27.45
N ASN A 895 -3.28 -42.89 -26.97
CA ASN A 895 -3.72 -42.87 -25.57
C ASN A 895 -2.85 -42.04 -24.60
N GLY A 896 -1.92 -41.21 -25.11
CA GLY A 896 -1.17 -40.25 -24.30
C GLY A 896 0.08 -40.80 -23.61
N SER A 897 0.64 -41.92 -24.11
CA SER A 897 1.89 -42.53 -23.64
C SER A 897 3.10 -41.57 -23.70
N PHE A 898 4.18 -41.91 -22.99
CA PHE A 898 5.43 -41.16 -23.01
C PHE A 898 6.03 -41.11 -24.42
N GLU A 899 5.99 -42.22 -25.17
CA GLU A 899 6.32 -42.22 -26.61
C GLU A 899 5.51 -41.16 -27.37
N GLN A 900 4.18 -41.14 -27.23
CA GLN A 900 3.34 -40.21 -27.98
C GLN A 900 3.63 -38.74 -27.58
N VAL A 901 3.84 -38.45 -26.30
CA VAL A 901 4.11 -37.08 -25.83
C VAL A 901 5.51 -36.63 -26.27
N LEU A 902 6.54 -37.45 -26.11
CA LEU A 902 7.91 -37.16 -26.53
C LEU A 902 8.01 -36.93 -28.05
N TYR A 903 7.50 -37.87 -28.86
CA TYR A 903 7.52 -37.77 -30.32
C TYR A 903 6.55 -36.71 -30.87
N SER A 904 5.66 -36.15 -30.03
CA SER A 904 4.91 -34.93 -30.40
C SER A 904 5.81 -33.70 -30.52
N GLN A 905 7.05 -33.74 -30.02
CA GLN A 905 7.99 -32.61 -30.00
C GLN A 905 7.38 -31.36 -29.33
N ASN A 906 6.79 -31.54 -28.14
CA ASN A 906 6.08 -30.52 -27.35
C ASN A 906 4.79 -29.94 -27.98
N ASN A 907 4.18 -30.65 -28.93
CA ASN A 907 2.80 -30.39 -29.37
C ASN A 907 1.74 -31.06 -28.48
N LEU A 908 2.16 -31.97 -27.59
CA LEU A 908 1.43 -32.48 -26.44
C LEU A 908 2.26 -32.21 -25.17
N PHE A 909 1.61 -32.26 -24.00
CA PHE A 909 2.26 -32.20 -22.68
C PHE A 909 1.50 -33.12 -21.71
N ASN A 910 2.19 -33.60 -20.67
CA ASN A 910 1.62 -34.37 -19.58
C ASN A 910 2.52 -34.22 -18.35
N ALA A 911 1.97 -33.79 -17.22
CA ALA A 911 2.73 -33.55 -15.99
C ALA A 911 3.46 -34.79 -15.45
N ALA A 912 3.01 -36.00 -15.81
CA ALA A 912 3.68 -37.25 -15.48
C ALA A 912 4.88 -37.58 -16.41
N ALA A 913 5.19 -36.73 -17.40
CA ALA A 913 6.33 -36.88 -18.32
C ALA A 913 7.37 -35.76 -18.27
N ASP A 914 7.03 -34.59 -17.72
CA ASP A 914 7.99 -33.54 -17.38
C ASP A 914 8.69 -33.95 -16.07
N VAL A 915 9.85 -34.60 -16.16
CA VAL A 915 10.55 -35.16 -14.99
C VAL A 915 11.51 -34.13 -14.40
N ASN A 916 12.10 -33.28 -15.24
CA ASN A 916 13.06 -32.26 -14.79
C ASN A 916 12.40 -30.97 -14.25
N GLY A 917 11.13 -30.73 -14.56
CA GLY A 917 10.35 -29.56 -14.16
C GLY A 917 10.49 -28.33 -15.07
N ASP A 918 11.05 -28.46 -16.28
CA ASP A 918 11.31 -27.33 -17.19
C ASP A 918 10.09 -26.92 -18.06
N GLY A 919 9.01 -27.71 -18.02
CA GLY A 919 7.78 -27.43 -18.75
C GLY A 919 7.75 -27.97 -20.18
N ARG A 920 8.66 -28.88 -20.51
CA ARG A 920 8.74 -29.60 -21.78
C ARG A 920 8.77 -31.11 -21.51
N VAL A 921 8.71 -31.91 -22.57
CA VAL A 921 8.95 -33.34 -22.52
C VAL A 921 10.00 -33.67 -23.57
N THR A 922 11.19 -34.04 -23.11
CA THR A 922 12.40 -34.14 -23.92
C THR A 922 13.12 -35.46 -23.68
N ASN A 923 14.27 -35.65 -24.33
CA ASN A 923 15.14 -36.78 -24.04
C ASN A 923 15.71 -36.72 -22.60
N VAL A 924 15.88 -35.52 -22.01
CA VAL A 924 16.35 -35.36 -20.62
C VAL A 924 15.38 -36.03 -19.65
N ASP A 925 14.08 -35.84 -19.87
CA ASP A 925 13.02 -36.45 -19.08
C ASP A 925 12.94 -37.96 -19.29
N LEU A 926 13.13 -38.41 -20.54
CA LEU A 926 13.23 -39.84 -20.87
C LEU A 926 14.40 -40.49 -20.10
N PHE A 927 15.52 -39.80 -19.88
CA PHE A 927 16.64 -40.35 -19.11
C PHE A 927 16.33 -40.38 -17.61
N GLY A 928 15.80 -39.29 -17.05
CA GLY A 928 15.42 -39.22 -15.62
C GLY A 928 14.32 -40.22 -15.22
N LEU A 929 13.38 -40.52 -16.12
CA LEU A 929 12.25 -41.40 -15.86
C LEU A 929 12.62 -42.81 -15.36
N GLY A 930 13.79 -43.33 -15.75
CA GLY A 930 14.21 -44.69 -15.41
C GLY A 930 14.39 -44.94 -13.90
N ASP A 931 14.93 -43.95 -13.18
CA ASP A 931 15.15 -44.03 -11.74
C ASP A 931 13.84 -43.79 -10.95
N GLU A 932 12.94 -42.94 -11.47
CA GLU A 932 11.58 -42.81 -10.92
C GLU A 932 10.79 -44.11 -11.07
N LEU A 933 10.69 -44.69 -12.27
CA LEU A 933 10.02 -45.98 -12.47
C LEU A 933 10.61 -47.08 -11.59
N THR A 934 11.93 -47.13 -11.43
CA THR A 934 12.61 -48.14 -10.60
C THR A 934 12.34 -47.93 -9.11
N SER A 935 12.47 -46.70 -8.61
CA SER A 935 12.29 -46.37 -7.19
C SER A 935 10.82 -46.47 -6.73
N LYS A 936 9.87 -46.18 -7.61
CA LYS A 936 8.42 -46.34 -7.37
C LYS A 936 7.92 -47.77 -7.60
N GLY A 937 8.80 -48.70 -7.99
CA GLY A 937 8.49 -50.13 -8.08
C GLY A 937 7.67 -50.54 -9.31
N ALA A 938 7.91 -49.91 -10.46
CA ALA A 938 7.24 -50.24 -11.71
C ALA A 938 7.37 -51.73 -12.09
N SER A 939 6.35 -52.24 -12.79
CA SER A 939 6.32 -53.64 -13.21
C SER A 939 7.45 -53.96 -14.20
N VAL A 940 7.95 -55.21 -14.20
CA VAL A 940 8.96 -55.66 -15.19
C VAL A 940 8.46 -55.46 -16.64
N ALA A 941 7.15 -55.52 -16.87
CA ALA A 941 6.56 -55.22 -18.18
C ALA A 941 6.68 -53.73 -18.56
N ALA A 942 6.51 -52.81 -17.60
CA ALA A 942 6.72 -51.38 -17.81
C ALA A 942 8.21 -51.05 -17.96
N LEU A 943 9.08 -51.56 -17.09
CA LEU A 943 10.53 -51.35 -17.20
C LEU A 943 11.09 -51.87 -18.55
N ASN A 944 10.57 -52.99 -19.07
CA ASN A 944 10.94 -53.49 -20.40
C ASN A 944 10.36 -52.62 -21.54
N ALA A 945 9.21 -51.96 -21.35
CA ALA A 945 8.66 -51.02 -22.32
C ALA A 945 9.44 -49.69 -22.36
N TYR A 946 9.91 -49.22 -21.19
CA TYR A 946 10.82 -48.09 -21.07
C TYR A 946 12.16 -48.36 -21.76
N ASP A 947 12.75 -49.54 -21.52
CA ASP A 947 13.99 -49.97 -22.20
C ASP A 947 13.82 -50.05 -23.73
N GLN A 948 12.68 -50.56 -24.21
CA GLN A 948 12.33 -50.54 -25.63
C GLN A 948 12.12 -49.13 -26.20
N LEU A 949 11.60 -48.18 -25.41
CA LEU A 949 11.43 -46.79 -25.83
C LEU A 949 12.79 -46.07 -25.97
N LEU A 950 13.72 -46.33 -25.04
CA LEU A 950 15.09 -45.83 -25.11
C LEU A 950 15.80 -46.31 -26.39
N VAL A 951 15.81 -47.62 -26.65
CA VAL A 951 16.38 -48.17 -27.89
C VAL A 951 15.69 -47.52 -29.11
N LYS A 952 14.36 -47.55 -29.18
CA LYS A 952 13.57 -46.96 -30.27
C LYS A 952 13.85 -45.46 -30.49
N ARG A 953 14.19 -44.68 -29.45
CA ARG A 953 14.58 -43.27 -29.59
C ARG A 953 15.96 -43.08 -30.24
N GLY A 954 16.81 -44.10 -30.19
CA GLY A 954 18.10 -44.17 -30.87
C GLY A 954 18.04 -44.66 -32.32
N ASP A 955 16.89 -45.18 -32.79
CA ASP A 955 16.61 -45.36 -34.22
C ASP A 955 16.39 -43.98 -34.87
N VAL A 956 17.49 -43.38 -35.34
CA VAL A 956 17.47 -42.07 -36.01
C VAL A 956 17.32 -42.21 -37.52
N ASN A 957 17.61 -43.40 -38.06
CA ASN A 957 17.50 -43.69 -39.48
C ASN A 957 16.08 -44.15 -39.91
N LEU A 958 15.27 -44.62 -38.94
CA LEU A 958 13.89 -45.08 -39.07
C LEU A 958 13.72 -46.41 -39.83
N ASP A 959 14.69 -47.32 -39.75
CA ASP A 959 14.56 -48.70 -40.26
C ASP A 959 13.96 -49.70 -39.24
N GLY A 960 13.83 -49.29 -37.98
CA GLY A 960 13.24 -50.08 -36.90
C GLY A 960 14.24 -50.88 -36.06
N VAL A 961 15.55 -50.73 -36.27
CA VAL A 961 16.59 -51.45 -35.51
C VAL A 961 17.81 -50.58 -35.20
N THR A 962 17.89 -50.05 -33.97
CA THR A 962 19.03 -49.25 -33.50
C THR A 962 20.36 -50.00 -33.63
N ASN A 963 21.25 -49.54 -34.52
CA ASN A 963 22.53 -50.18 -34.81
C ASN A 963 23.59 -49.20 -35.34
N GLY A 964 24.74 -49.70 -35.81
CA GLY A 964 25.80 -48.87 -36.41
C GLY A 964 25.35 -48.00 -37.61
N ALA A 965 24.24 -48.32 -38.27
CA ALA A 965 23.60 -47.46 -39.26
C ALA A 965 23.12 -46.12 -38.68
N ASP A 966 22.62 -46.11 -37.44
CA ASP A 966 22.18 -44.90 -36.74
C ASP A 966 23.36 -44.01 -36.37
N VAL A 967 24.47 -44.61 -35.95
CA VAL A 967 25.74 -43.90 -35.75
C VAL A 967 26.17 -43.21 -37.05
N ALA A 968 26.08 -43.89 -38.19
CA ALA A 968 26.38 -43.29 -39.50
C ALA A 968 25.39 -42.15 -39.86
N ALA A 969 24.11 -42.29 -39.55
CA ALA A 969 23.08 -41.28 -39.78
C ALA A 969 23.26 -40.03 -38.87
N LEU A 970 23.66 -40.21 -37.61
CA LEU A 970 24.06 -39.12 -36.71
C LEU A 970 25.23 -38.33 -37.30
N HIS A 971 26.32 -39.01 -37.71
CA HIS A 971 27.49 -38.35 -38.30
C HIS A 971 27.17 -37.62 -39.61
N ALA A 972 26.27 -38.17 -40.44
CA ALA A 972 25.75 -37.49 -41.62
C ALA A 972 24.88 -36.25 -41.30
N SER A 973 24.43 -36.14 -40.04
CA SER A 973 23.58 -35.04 -39.53
C SER A 973 24.36 -34.00 -38.71
N PHE A 974 25.68 -34.14 -38.52
CA PHE A 974 26.47 -33.22 -37.71
C PHE A 974 26.34 -31.76 -38.16
N GLY A 975 26.15 -30.86 -37.18
CA GLY A 975 25.90 -29.43 -37.42
C GLY A 975 24.46 -29.09 -37.86
N GLN A 976 23.56 -30.07 -37.96
CA GLN A 976 22.11 -29.83 -38.07
C GLN A 976 21.47 -29.66 -36.69
N THR A 977 20.20 -29.25 -36.66
CA THR A 977 19.42 -28.97 -35.43
C THR A 977 18.09 -29.76 -35.41
N GLY A 978 18.04 -30.91 -36.09
CA GLY A 978 16.82 -31.70 -36.27
C GLY A 978 16.58 -32.66 -35.12
N TRP A 979 15.44 -32.54 -34.43
CA TRP A 979 15.12 -33.31 -33.21
C TRP A 979 15.36 -34.82 -33.31
N GLN A 980 15.11 -35.45 -34.47
CA GLN A 980 15.36 -36.90 -34.62
C GLN A 980 16.81 -37.29 -34.31
N ALA A 981 17.78 -36.47 -34.73
CA ALA A 981 19.21 -36.70 -34.58
C ALA A 981 19.86 -35.93 -33.41
N ASP A 982 19.21 -34.88 -32.89
CA ASP A 982 19.59 -34.25 -31.61
C ASP A 982 19.11 -35.18 -30.46
N LEU A 983 20.01 -36.04 -30.01
CA LEU A 983 19.75 -37.04 -28.97
C LEU A 983 20.07 -36.49 -27.59
N SER A 984 21.07 -35.60 -27.50
CA SER A 984 21.50 -34.94 -26.27
C SER A 984 20.62 -33.74 -25.88
N ALA A 985 19.68 -33.34 -26.75
CA ALA A 985 18.76 -32.21 -26.59
C ALA A 985 19.46 -30.86 -26.39
N ASN A 986 20.66 -30.70 -26.95
CA ASN A 986 21.50 -29.50 -26.77
C ASN A 986 21.26 -28.42 -27.84
N GLY A 987 20.53 -28.75 -28.92
CA GLY A 987 20.22 -27.88 -30.05
C GLY A 987 21.08 -28.09 -31.30
N VAL A 988 22.15 -28.91 -31.25
CA VAL A 988 23.01 -29.21 -32.40
C VAL A 988 23.58 -30.64 -32.36
N VAL A 989 23.43 -31.37 -33.48
CA VAL A 989 23.92 -32.74 -33.59
C VAL A 989 25.46 -32.77 -33.66
N GLY A 990 26.09 -33.58 -32.82
CA GLY A 990 27.53 -33.81 -32.78
C GLY A 990 27.93 -35.08 -32.02
N LEU A 991 29.17 -35.13 -31.51
CA LEU A 991 29.70 -36.26 -30.74
C LEU A 991 28.96 -36.49 -29.41
N SER A 992 28.33 -35.45 -28.87
CA SER A 992 27.37 -35.52 -27.75
C SER A 992 26.28 -36.55 -27.98
N ASP A 993 25.71 -36.57 -29.18
CA ASP A 993 24.53 -37.37 -29.52
C ASP A 993 24.92 -38.83 -29.79
N VAL A 994 26.14 -39.03 -30.33
CA VAL A 994 26.77 -40.35 -30.44
C VAL A 994 27.02 -40.93 -29.04
N ALA A 995 27.54 -40.13 -28.09
CA ALA A 995 27.69 -40.56 -26.70
C ALA A 995 26.35 -40.90 -26.06
N THR A 996 25.33 -40.04 -26.19
CA THR A 996 23.97 -40.29 -25.67
C THR A 996 23.31 -41.54 -26.27
N LEU A 997 23.54 -41.85 -27.56
CA LEU A 997 23.10 -43.09 -28.18
C LEU A 997 23.68 -44.32 -27.46
N ILE A 998 24.96 -44.29 -27.13
CA ILE A 998 25.68 -45.39 -26.48
C ILE A 998 25.27 -45.53 -25.01
N THR A 999 25.35 -44.45 -24.23
CA THR A 999 25.23 -44.50 -22.76
C THR A 999 23.79 -44.46 -22.26
N GLU A 1000 22.93 -43.62 -22.83
CA GLU A 1000 21.58 -43.38 -22.29
C GLU A 1000 20.51 -44.24 -22.98
N LEU A 1001 20.60 -44.36 -24.31
CA LEU A 1001 19.60 -45.04 -25.16
C LEU A 1001 19.87 -46.53 -25.30
N VAL A 1002 21.05 -46.92 -25.82
CA VAL A 1002 21.44 -48.33 -25.93
C VAL A 1002 21.87 -48.88 -24.56
N ARG A 1003 22.33 -48.04 -23.63
CA ARG A 1003 22.76 -48.44 -22.26
C ARG A 1003 23.86 -49.50 -22.27
N THR A 1004 24.85 -49.26 -23.13
CA THR A 1004 26.05 -50.07 -23.28
C THR A 1004 27.31 -49.24 -22.98
N SER A 1005 28.49 -49.78 -23.25
CA SER A 1005 29.76 -49.06 -23.10
C SER A 1005 30.38 -48.73 -24.46
N PHE A 1006 31.32 -47.79 -24.47
CA PHE A 1006 32.11 -47.43 -25.66
C PHE A 1006 32.99 -48.58 -26.23
N GLY A 1007 32.96 -49.79 -25.66
CA GLY A 1007 33.55 -50.98 -26.27
C GLY A 1007 32.62 -51.76 -27.21
N ASP A 1008 31.32 -51.48 -27.20
CA ASP A 1008 30.27 -52.18 -27.96
C ASP A 1008 30.01 -51.44 -29.28
N PHE A 1009 30.77 -51.78 -30.32
CA PHE A 1009 30.74 -51.08 -31.60
C PHE A 1009 29.57 -51.53 -32.50
N ASN A 1010 28.95 -52.68 -32.22
CA ASN A 1010 27.81 -53.17 -32.99
C ASN A 1010 26.44 -52.75 -32.40
N LEU A 1011 26.42 -52.25 -31.16
CA LEU A 1011 25.26 -51.85 -30.34
C LEU A 1011 24.32 -53.00 -29.92
N ASP A 1012 24.81 -54.25 -29.84
CA ASP A 1012 24.03 -55.43 -29.42
C ASP A 1012 23.91 -55.59 -27.88
N ARG A 1013 24.45 -54.62 -27.14
CA ARG A 1013 24.54 -54.53 -25.66
C ARG A 1013 25.57 -55.50 -25.07
N ARG A 1014 26.64 -55.79 -25.79
CA ARG A 1014 27.75 -56.66 -25.36
C ARG A 1014 29.07 -56.13 -25.88
N VAL A 1015 30.14 -56.37 -25.12
CA VAL A 1015 31.50 -56.11 -25.60
C VAL A 1015 32.19 -57.46 -25.78
N ASP A 1016 32.13 -58.02 -27.00
CA ASP A 1016 32.63 -59.39 -27.27
C ASP A 1016 33.62 -59.49 -28.47
N GLY A 1017 33.79 -60.69 -29.02
CA GLY A 1017 34.66 -60.93 -30.17
C GLY A 1017 34.18 -60.27 -31.46
N ALA A 1018 32.90 -59.88 -31.55
CA ALA A 1018 32.36 -59.10 -32.66
C ALA A 1018 33.00 -57.70 -32.72
N ASP A 1019 33.05 -57.00 -31.59
CA ASP A 1019 33.56 -55.63 -31.49
C ASP A 1019 35.09 -55.58 -31.66
N PHE A 1020 35.79 -56.56 -31.08
CA PHE A 1020 37.22 -56.73 -31.36
C PHE A 1020 37.50 -56.87 -32.86
N LEU A 1021 36.63 -57.58 -33.58
CA LEU A 1021 36.74 -57.79 -35.01
C LEU A 1021 36.38 -56.54 -35.82
N THR A 1022 35.49 -55.68 -35.32
CA THR A 1022 35.23 -54.33 -35.87
C THR A 1022 36.47 -53.44 -35.74
N TRP A 1023 37.00 -53.26 -34.52
CA TRP A 1023 38.24 -52.51 -34.29
C TRP A 1023 39.42 -53.06 -35.11
N GLN A 1024 39.64 -54.38 -35.09
CA GLN A 1024 40.77 -55.03 -35.79
C GLN A 1024 40.73 -54.81 -37.31
N ARG A 1025 39.54 -54.68 -37.91
CA ARG A 1025 39.39 -54.45 -39.36
C ARG A 1025 39.71 -53.02 -39.78
N ASN A 1026 39.53 -52.06 -38.88
CA ASN A 1026 39.57 -50.63 -39.19
C ASN A 1026 40.69 -49.86 -38.48
N VAL A 1027 41.52 -50.52 -37.67
CA VAL A 1027 42.68 -49.89 -37.00
C VAL A 1027 43.58 -49.12 -37.98
N GLY A 1028 43.86 -47.86 -37.66
CA GLY A 1028 44.55 -46.91 -38.54
C GLY A 1028 43.66 -46.16 -39.55
N LEU A 1029 42.34 -46.34 -39.51
CA LEU A 1029 41.38 -45.46 -40.20
C LEU A 1029 41.37 -44.06 -39.56
N ALA A 1030 41.22 -43.04 -40.39
CA ALA A 1030 41.13 -41.63 -39.97
C ALA A 1030 39.87 -40.98 -40.55
N GLY A 1031 39.22 -40.11 -39.75
CA GLY A 1031 37.83 -39.75 -39.98
C GLY A 1031 36.88 -40.92 -39.67
N ALA A 1032 37.23 -41.72 -38.67
CA ALA A 1032 36.46 -42.86 -38.22
C ALA A 1032 35.16 -42.42 -37.50
N ARG A 1033 34.30 -43.41 -37.25
CA ARG A 1033 33.11 -43.29 -36.39
C ARG A 1033 33.11 -44.41 -35.37
N PHE A 1034 32.28 -44.24 -34.34
CA PHE A 1034 32.06 -45.25 -33.30
C PHE A 1034 31.76 -46.65 -33.84
N ASP A 1035 30.82 -46.79 -34.79
CA ASP A 1035 30.45 -48.07 -35.41
C ASP A 1035 31.58 -48.76 -36.21
N GLN A 1036 32.70 -48.06 -36.39
CA GLN A 1036 33.89 -48.56 -37.07
C GLN A 1036 35.00 -48.98 -36.10
N GLY A 1037 34.92 -48.63 -34.80
CA GLY A 1037 35.90 -48.99 -33.77
C GLY A 1037 36.59 -47.83 -33.05
N ASP A 1038 36.11 -46.59 -33.22
CA ASP A 1038 36.57 -45.38 -32.53
C ASP A 1038 35.80 -45.23 -31.20
N ALA A 1039 36.44 -45.51 -30.08
CA ALA A 1039 35.80 -45.64 -28.77
C ALA A 1039 35.93 -44.38 -27.89
N ASP A 1040 36.95 -43.55 -28.09
CA ASP A 1040 37.08 -42.27 -27.37
C ASP A 1040 36.48 -41.07 -28.14
N LEU A 1041 35.99 -41.31 -29.37
CA LEU A 1041 35.38 -40.36 -30.30
C LEU A 1041 36.36 -39.30 -30.85
N ASN A 1042 37.67 -39.59 -30.89
CA ASN A 1042 38.67 -38.64 -31.39
C ASN A 1042 38.79 -38.58 -32.93
N GLY A 1043 38.23 -39.55 -33.67
CA GLY A 1043 38.25 -39.63 -35.13
C GLY A 1043 39.35 -40.51 -35.75
N VAL A 1044 40.20 -41.17 -34.95
CA VAL A 1044 41.18 -42.18 -35.40
C VAL A 1044 41.12 -43.45 -34.54
N ILE A 1045 41.28 -44.62 -35.17
CA ILE A 1045 41.23 -45.92 -34.47
C ILE A 1045 42.65 -46.39 -34.14
N ASP A 1046 43.04 -46.35 -32.86
CA ASP A 1046 44.36 -46.78 -32.37
C ASP A 1046 44.32 -47.68 -31.12
N ALA A 1047 45.36 -47.60 -30.27
CA ALA A 1047 45.51 -48.37 -29.04
C ALA A 1047 44.70 -47.80 -27.85
N ALA A 1048 44.25 -46.54 -27.90
CA ALA A 1048 43.33 -45.97 -26.92
C ALA A 1048 41.97 -46.68 -26.97
N ASP A 1049 41.43 -46.88 -28.17
CA ASP A 1049 40.13 -47.56 -28.37
C ASP A 1049 40.20 -49.02 -27.95
N LEU A 1050 41.30 -49.68 -28.30
CA LEU A 1050 41.59 -51.04 -27.85
C LEU A 1050 41.64 -51.12 -26.31
N ALA A 1051 42.09 -50.07 -25.61
CA ALA A 1051 42.08 -50.04 -24.16
C ALA A 1051 40.65 -49.89 -23.60
N ILE A 1052 39.82 -49.04 -24.20
CA ILE A 1052 38.39 -48.89 -23.82
C ILE A 1052 37.64 -50.21 -24.05
N PHE A 1053 37.73 -50.78 -25.25
CA PHE A 1053 37.18 -52.10 -25.57
C PHE A 1053 37.66 -53.17 -24.58
N ARG A 1054 38.96 -53.26 -24.30
CA ARG A 1054 39.51 -54.27 -23.37
C ARG A 1054 39.09 -54.06 -21.91
N ASN A 1055 38.77 -52.84 -21.50
CA ASN A 1055 38.22 -52.55 -20.18
C ASN A 1055 36.73 -52.94 -20.10
N GLY A 1056 35.98 -52.84 -21.22
CA GLY A 1056 34.59 -53.27 -21.33
C GLY A 1056 34.40 -54.77 -21.60
N TYR A 1057 35.41 -55.49 -22.09
CA TYR A 1057 35.23 -56.86 -22.62
C TYR A 1057 34.59 -57.85 -21.65
N GLY A 1058 33.50 -58.48 -22.10
CA GLY A 1058 32.66 -59.36 -21.29
C GLY A 1058 31.59 -58.65 -20.46
N SER A 1059 31.45 -57.32 -20.54
CA SER A 1059 30.27 -56.61 -20.04
C SER A 1059 29.06 -56.79 -20.95
N VAL A 1060 27.89 -56.63 -20.36
CA VAL A 1060 26.58 -56.74 -21.01
C VAL A 1060 25.68 -55.63 -20.46
N GLY A 1061 25.02 -54.88 -21.35
CA GLY A 1061 24.08 -53.82 -20.99
C GLY A 1061 22.84 -54.40 -20.27
N PRO A 1062 22.34 -53.75 -19.20
CA PRO A 1062 21.32 -54.33 -18.33
C PRO A 1062 19.91 -54.29 -18.95
N LEU A 1063 19.32 -55.45 -19.21
CA LEU A 1063 17.89 -55.63 -19.52
C LEU A 1063 17.03 -55.54 -18.23
N ASN A 1064 17.15 -54.41 -17.53
CA ASN A 1064 16.56 -54.05 -16.23
C ASN A 1064 17.11 -54.74 -14.96
N SER A 1065 17.26 -53.91 -13.92
CA SER A 1065 17.79 -54.27 -12.59
C SER A 1065 16.73 -54.93 -11.69
N ALA A 1066 16.09 -56.01 -12.18
CA ALA A 1066 15.16 -56.82 -11.39
C ALA A 1066 15.76 -58.19 -11.06
N VAL A 1067 15.71 -58.58 -9.78
CA VAL A 1067 16.15 -59.88 -9.26
C VAL A 1067 17.68 -60.12 -9.30
N ALA A 1068 18.39 -59.42 -8.41
CA ALA A 1068 19.60 -59.97 -7.82
C ALA A 1068 19.22 -61.09 -6.83
N THR A 1069 18.91 -62.29 -7.33
CA THR A 1069 18.66 -63.47 -6.48
C THR A 1069 19.88 -63.77 -5.62
N ALA A 1070 19.64 -64.12 -4.35
CA ALA A 1070 20.69 -64.24 -3.33
C ALA A 1070 21.91 -65.07 -3.78
N ALA A 1071 23.03 -64.38 -4.02
CA ALA A 1071 24.33 -65.00 -4.09
C ALA A 1071 24.64 -65.67 -2.74
N VAL A 1072 24.95 -66.97 -2.76
CA VAL A 1072 25.27 -67.72 -1.55
C VAL A 1072 26.53 -67.14 -0.90
N PRO A 1073 26.54 -66.85 0.42
CA PRO A 1073 27.73 -66.30 1.07
C PRO A 1073 28.85 -67.35 1.18
N GLU A 1074 29.82 -67.30 0.26
CA GLU A 1074 31.12 -67.94 0.48
C GLU A 1074 32.12 -66.96 1.12
N PRO A 1075 32.93 -67.40 2.11
CA PRO A 1075 33.70 -66.50 2.96
C PRO A 1075 35.10 -66.18 2.40
N ARG A 1076 35.73 -65.15 3.02
CA ARG A 1076 37.13 -64.67 2.91
C ARG A 1076 37.30 -63.46 1.98
N SER A 1077 38.10 -62.44 2.31
CA SER A 1077 38.79 -62.18 3.58
C SER A 1077 39.28 -60.73 3.71
N TYR A 1078 38.66 -59.95 4.61
CA TYR A 1078 39.23 -58.70 5.16
C TYR A 1078 39.33 -58.67 6.70
N LEU A 1079 39.12 -59.83 7.35
CA LEU A 1079 39.22 -60.02 8.81
C LEU A 1079 40.56 -60.64 9.27
N MET A 1080 41.62 -60.54 8.44
CA MET A 1080 43.01 -60.87 8.84
C MET A 1080 43.98 -59.72 8.54
N ALA A 1081 43.61 -58.50 8.94
CA ALA A 1081 44.49 -57.33 8.96
C ALA A 1081 44.47 -56.54 10.29
N LEU A 1082 43.56 -56.87 11.23
CA LEU A 1082 43.37 -56.13 12.49
C LEU A 1082 43.48 -57.00 13.75
N ALA A 1083 44.26 -58.09 13.68
CA ALA A 1083 44.47 -59.05 14.78
C ALA A 1083 45.92 -59.07 15.30
N ALA A 1084 46.66 -57.96 15.13
CA ALA A 1084 48.11 -57.91 15.34
C ALA A 1084 48.62 -56.69 16.13
N ALA A 1085 47.84 -56.14 17.07
CA ALA A 1085 48.30 -55.05 17.96
C ALA A 1085 47.53 -54.85 19.30
N ILE A 1086 47.12 -55.92 20.01
CA ILE A 1086 46.67 -55.80 21.42
C ILE A 1086 47.52 -56.68 22.35
N CYS A 1087 48.80 -56.31 22.45
CA CYS A 1087 49.71 -56.72 23.52
C CYS A 1087 50.75 -55.61 23.74
N PHE A 1088 50.40 -54.56 24.50
CA PHE A 1088 51.17 -54.10 25.67
C PHE A 1088 50.47 -52.95 26.41
N SER A 1089 50.30 -53.16 27.71
CA SER A 1089 49.99 -52.16 28.75
C SER A 1089 51.27 -51.36 29.09
N SER A 1090 51.30 -50.18 29.74
CA SER A 1090 50.31 -49.31 30.44
C SER A 1090 51.00 -47.98 30.89
N HIS A 1091 50.37 -47.20 31.80
CA HIS A 1091 50.87 -46.01 32.54
C HIS A 1091 50.88 -44.68 31.74
N TYR A 1092 50.69 -43.45 32.27
CA TYR A 1092 50.10 -42.80 33.49
C TYR A 1092 50.03 -41.27 33.12
N PHE A 1093 49.22 -40.30 33.57
CA PHE A 1093 48.28 -39.98 34.69
C PHE A 1093 46.93 -39.43 34.10
N GLY A 1094 45.90 -38.96 34.82
CA GLY A 1094 45.60 -39.01 36.27
C GLY A 1094 45.14 -37.70 36.95
N ARG A 1095 43.86 -37.29 36.77
CA ARG A 1095 42.96 -36.49 37.68
C ARG A 1095 41.57 -36.33 36.99
N VAL A 1096 40.43 -36.76 37.55
CA VAL A 1096 39.61 -36.22 38.68
C VAL A 1096 38.83 -34.94 38.25
N ALA A 1097 37.48 -34.82 38.34
CA ALA A 1097 36.48 -35.59 39.11
C ALA A 1097 35.06 -35.70 38.46
N THR A 1098 34.36 -36.81 38.75
CA THR A 1098 32.94 -36.99 39.21
C THR A 1098 31.95 -35.79 39.18
N THR A 1099 30.63 -35.86 38.90
CA THR A 1099 29.59 -36.93 38.72
C THR A 1099 28.27 -36.27 38.19
N ARG A 1100 27.01 -36.78 38.09
CA ARG A 1100 26.18 -37.97 38.49
C ARG A 1100 24.92 -37.99 37.54
N SER A 1101 24.43 -39.10 36.95
CA SER A 1101 23.47 -40.13 37.45
C SER A 1101 21.94 -39.87 37.30
N LYS A 1102 21.28 -40.72 36.48
CA LYS A 1102 19.82 -41.06 36.39
C LYS A 1102 18.90 -39.97 35.80
N ILE A 1103 17.91 -40.26 34.95
CA ILE A 1103 16.87 -41.32 34.89
C ILE A 1103 15.70 -41.09 35.87
N SER A 1104 14.66 -40.45 35.35
CA SER A 1104 13.24 -40.78 35.53
C SER A 1104 12.49 -40.30 34.30
#